data_AF-A0A1Y3WIL0-F1
#
_entry.id   AF-A0A1Y3WIL0-F1
#
_cell.length_a   1.000
_cell.length_b   1.000
_cell.length_c   1.000
_cell.angle_alpha   90.00
_cell.angle_beta   90.00
_cell.angle_gamma   90.00
#
_symmetry.space_group_name_H-M   'P 1'
#
loop_
_entity.id
_entity.type
_entity.pdbx_description
1 polymer ?
#
loop_
_entity_poly.entity_id
_entity_poly.type
_entity_poly.pdbx_seq_one_letter_code
_entity_poly.pdbx_strand_id
1 'polypeptide(L)'
;MSLEKKRILCFALTFCFSSIYLIWRIFFTLPWKTTPLQLFFGILLVIAEAVTTLGVFELMASKMRFKGRQLEFPDVPREQFPDVDIFIATHNESEKLLYTTINACTYLTYPDKSKVHIYVCDDGNRQEIADLAEKQGVGYLGLADNVHAKAGNYNHALSKTSSPLIATFDAGMIPRKEFLMETVPYFLQNKEKVGLIQTPQSFYNQDLFQFNLYSERDIPNEQDFFSREINILRNSSNSAAYTGSNTVISRKALEEIGGFPYGTITEDFETSIRLQKAGYITYATSKVLASGLSTTTVKSMIRQRIRWARGVIQSIRNTNAVFTRKLSLAGNLSYLNAYFYWWSFFNRMIFILAPILFALFDFQLARCGFWELMIFWLPSHLCSSMSMRYLSTNIRNMRWSQIIDTILAPYLIFPVLLESIGIQQKTFKVTEKKKASNKTTSFWYILPHGALIVLSIAAIIRYVKGKYGMALLFSSVILFWLLYNLIALTYAVFFMLGRDSKRKFERIMAKENVKICVHGNWQEGETFDVSENGIAFLLDKYIPMEKGEEFLIVVQGNDYHADLKAEFVYVKQTPEAFYYAATVTPKEETSFQNWMQIIHDREHSLPKEMDPWMTVYDDVCRNIRMRIRSARKGNQ
;
A
#
# COMPACT_ATOMS: atom_id res chain seq x y z
N MET A 1 3.77 -9.15 -34.80
CA MET A 1 3.62 -10.04 -33.62
C MET A 1 2.64 -9.41 -32.63
N SER A 2 1.59 -10.13 -32.21
CA SER A 2 0.61 -9.60 -31.24
C SER A 2 1.27 -9.27 -29.89
N LEU A 3 0.66 -8.37 -29.10
CA LEU A 3 1.18 -7.98 -27.78
C LEU A 3 1.40 -9.18 -26.86
N GLU A 4 0.50 -10.16 -26.93
CA GLU A 4 0.60 -11.42 -26.19
C GLU A 4 1.80 -12.27 -26.63
N LYS A 5 2.04 -12.41 -27.94
CA LYS A 5 3.22 -13.11 -28.46
C LYS A 5 4.52 -12.40 -28.07
N LYS A 6 4.54 -11.05 -28.07
CA LYS A 6 5.68 -10.24 -27.58
C LYS A 6 5.97 -10.51 -26.10
N ARG A 7 4.93 -10.53 -25.27
CA ARG A 7 5.04 -10.84 -23.85
C ARG A 7 5.59 -12.25 -23.61
N ILE A 8 5.01 -13.26 -24.28
CA ILE A 8 5.43 -14.66 -24.14
C ILE A 8 6.90 -14.82 -24.54
N LEU A 9 7.31 -14.24 -25.68
CA LEU A 9 8.71 -14.27 -26.11
C LEU A 9 9.64 -13.60 -25.09
N CYS A 10 9.27 -12.41 -24.61
CA CYS A 10 10.05 -11.69 -23.60
C CYS A 10 10.21 -12.51 -22.31
N PHE A 11 9.14 -13.16 -21.86
CA PHE A 11 9.15 -14.05 -20.70
C PHE A 11 10.03 -15.28 -20.92
N ALA A 12 9.94 -15.94 -22.08
CA ALA A 12 10.76 -17.08 -22.42
C ALA A 12 12.27 -16.73 -22.46
N LEU A 13 12.61 -15.59 -23.08
CA LEU A 13 14.00 -15.10 -23.12
C LEU A 13 14.50 -14.76 -21.72
N THR A 14 13.69 -14.10 -20.90
CA THR A 14 14.04 -13.78 -19.50
C THR A 14 14.30 -15.04 -18.69
N PHE A 15 13.44 -16.05 -18.81
CA PHE A 15 13.64 -17.33 -18.15
C PHE A 15 14.94 -18.01 -18.59
N CYS A 16 15.19 -18.06 -19.91
CA CYS A 16 16.39 -18.67 -20.48
C CYS A 16 17.68 -17.97 -20.01
N PHE A 17 17.82 -16.66 -20.26
CA PHE A 17 19.03 -15.91 -19.92
C PHE A 17 19.26 -15.81 -18.41
N SER A 18 18.20 -15.66 -17.60
CA SER A 18 18.36 -15.61 -16.14
C SER A 18 18.76 -16.96 -15.56
N SER A 19 18.26 -18.07 -16.14
CA SER A 19 18.68 -19.42 -15.73
C SER A 19 20.15 -19.68 -16.09
N ILE A 20 20.56 -19.33 -17.32
CA ILE A 20 21.96 -19.43 -17.75
C ILE A 20 22.85 -18.58 -16.84
N TYR A 21 22.44 -17.35 -16.52
CA TYR A 21 23.15 -16.47 -15.60
C TYR A 21 23.33 -17.09 -14.21
N LEU A 22 22.26 -17.64 -13.62
CA LEU A 22 22.33 -18.24 -12.28
C LEU A 22 23.20 -19.51 -12.27
N ILE A 23 23.10 -20.36 -13.29
CA ILE A 23 23.97 -21.54 -13.45
C ILE A 23 25.43 -21.10 -13.53
N TRP A 24 25.73 -20.09 -14.37
CA TRP A 24 27.07 -19.53 -14.45
C TRP A 24 27.55 -18.99 -13.10
N ARG A 25 26.71 -18.23 -12.39
CA ARG A 25 27.02 -17.68 -11.07
C ARG A 25 27.37 -18.77 -10.05
N ILE A 26 26.52 -19.80 -9.94
CA ILE A 26 26.67 -20.89 -8.96
C ILE A 26 27.95 -21.70 -9.22
N PHE A 27 28.20 -22.10 -10.46
CA PHE A 27 29.26 -23.08 -10.75
C PHE A 27 30.61 -22.45 -11.08
N PHE A 28 30.65 -21.25 -11.65
CA PHE A 28 31.88 -20.71 -12.24
C PHE A 28 32.42 -19.45 -11.55
N THR A 29 31.60 -18.75 -10.77
CA THR A 29 31.99 -17.43 -10.22
C THR A 29 32.21 -17.42 -8.71
N LEU A 30 31.87 -18.49 -7.99
CA LEU A 30 32.10 -18.54 -6.55
C LEU A 30 33.60 -18.54 -6.23
N PRO A 31 34.05 -17.70 -5.27
CA PRO A 31 35.46 -17.50 -4.99
C PRO A 31 36.04 -18.59 -4.06
N TRP A 32 35.99 -19.86 -4.48
CA TRP A 32 36.37 -21.04 -3.68
C TRP A 32 37.78 -21.01 -3.08
N LYS A 33 38.71 -20.26 -3.69
CA LYS A 33 40.12 -20.17 -3.27
C LYS A 33 40.41 -18.97 -2.37
N THR A 34 39.39 -18.23 -1.93
CA THR A 34 39.54 -17.03 -1.11
C THR A 34 39.29 -17.31 0.37
N THR A 35 39.30 -16.25 1.21
CA THR A 35 39.01 -16.41 2.64
C THR A 35 37.59 -16.97 2.86
N PRO A 36 37.35 -17.76 3.94
CA PRO A 36 36.02 -18.28 4.24
C PRO A 36 34.94 -17.19 4.34
N LEU A 37 35.32 -16.00 4.83
CA LEU A 37 34.44 -14.85 4.90
C LEU A 37 34.04 -14.34 3.51
N GLN A 38 34.99 -14.25 2.56
CA GLN A 38 34.70 -13.88 1.17
C GLN A 38 33.80 -14.91 0.47
N LEU A 39 34.05 -16.20 0.69
CA LEU A 39 33.19 -17.26 0.18
C LEU A 39 31.76 -17.16 0.73
N PHE A 40 31.60 -16.94 2.04
CA PHE A 40 30.29 -16.78 2.68
C PHE A 40 29.48 -15.63 2.05
N PHE A 41 30.08 -14.45 1.92
CA PHE A 41 29.41 -13.31 1.26
C PHE A 41 29.17 -13.55 -0.24
N GLY A 42 30.06 -14.28 -0.93
CA GLY A 42 29.84 -14.71 -2.31
C GLY A 42 28.61 -15.62 -2.45
N ILE A 43 28.45 -16.58 -1.54
CA ILE A 43 27.27 -17.46 -1.48
C ILE A 43 26.00 -16.64 -1.16
N LEU A 44 26.07 -15.73 -0.18
CA LEU A 44 24.94 -14.85 0.15
C LEU A 44 24.50 -14.01 -1.07
N LEU A 45 25.44 -13.49 -1.85
CA LEU A 45 25.13 -12.76 -3.07
C LEU A 45 24.41 -13.65 -4.08
N VAL A 46 24.88 -14.87 -4.31
CA VAL A 46 24.21 -15.83 -5.22
C VAL A 46 22.81 -16.19 -4.73
N ILE A 47 22.62 -16.39 -3.41
CA ILE A 47 21.30 -16.65 -2.83
C ILE A 47 20.37 -15.45 -3.05
N ALA A 48 20.84 -14.23 -2.81
CA ALA A 48 20.06 -13.00 -3.02
C ALA A 48 19.63 -12.84 -4.48
N GLU A 49 20.52 -13.13 -5.43
CA GLU A 49 20.22 -13.16 -6.86
C GLU A 49 19.19 -14.24 -7.20
N ALA A 50 19.39 -15.48 -6.74
CA ALA A 50 18.50 -16.60 -7.00
C ALA A 50 17.08 -16.34 -6.46
N VAL A 51 16.95 -15.87 -5.22
CA VAL A 51 15.65 -15.54 -4.61
C VAL A 51 14.91 -14.47 -5.43
N THR A 52 15.63 -13.43 -5.86
CA THR A 52 15.04 -12.35 -6.67
C THR A 52 14.57 -12.87 -8.03
N THR A 53 15.39 -13.68 -8.70
CA THR A 53 15.03 -14.27 -10.01
C THR A 53 13.86 -15.24 -9.89
N LEU A 54 13.81 -16.08 -8.85
CA LEU A 54 12.71 -17.01 -8.62
C LEU A 54 11.39 -16.26 -8.36
N GLY A 55 11.43 -15.14 -7.62
CA GLY A 55 10.27 -14.28 -7.43
C GLY A 55 9.74 -13.71 -8.75
N VAL A 56 10.63 -13.25 -9.64
CA VAL A 56 10.26 -12.79 -10.99
C VAL A 56 9.64 -13.91 -11.81
N PHE A 57 10.18 -15.13 -11.75
CA PHE A 57 9.61 -16.29 -12.45
C PHE A 57 8.21 -16.65 -11.96
N GLU A 58 7.97 -16.59 -10.65
CA GLU A 58 6.63 -16.81 -10.09
C GLU A 58 5.63 -15.77 -10.61
N LEU A 59 6.00 -14.48 -10.60
CA LEU A 59 5.14 -13.42 -11.13
C LEU A 59 4.85 -13.60 -12.62
N MET A 60 5.84 -14.01 -13.42
CA MET A 60 5.65 -14.33 -14.85
C MET A 60 4.69 -15.49 -15.04
N ALA A 61 4.85 -16.58 -14.28
CA ALA A 61 3.96 -17.72 -14.33
C ALA A 61 2.52 -17.35 -13.94
N SER A 62 2.37 -16.57 -12.87
CA SER A 62 1.08 -16.05 -12.39
C SER A 62 0.41 -15.15 -13.43
N LYS A 63 1.16 -14.24 -14.06
CA LYS A 63 0.65 -13.38 -15.16
C LYS A 63 0.21 -14.19 -16.38
N MET A 64 0.92 -15.27 -16.72
CA MET A 64 0.54 -16.14 -17.84
C MET A 64 -0.73 -16.94 -17.56
N ARG A 65 -0.98 -17.32 -16.30
CA ARG A 65 -2.18 -18.06 -15.87
C ARG A 65 -3.39 -17.18 -15.61
N PHE A 66 -3.18 -15.88 -15.39
CA PHE A 66 -4.17 -14.92 -14.90
C PHE A 66 -5.51 -14.93 -15.66
N LYS A 67 -5.48 -14.91 -17.00
CA LYS A 67 -6.70 -14.86 -17.83
C LYS A 67 -7.67 -16.02 -17.57
N GLY A 68 -7.16 -17.21 -17.25
CA GLY A 68 -7.98 -18.41 -17.09
C GLY A 68 -8.57 -18.62 -15.68
N ARG A 69 -8.38 -17.66 -14.77
CA ARG A 69 -8.72 -17.79 -13.34
C ARG A 69 -9.42 -16.56 -12.77
N GLN A 70 -9.98 -15.71 -13.63
CA GLN A 70 -10.82 -14.60 -13.19
C GLN A 70 -12.24 -15.09 -12.90
N LEU A 71 -12.83 -14.60 -11.81
CA LEU A 71 -14.25 -14.80 -11.56
C LEU A 71 -15.02 -13.78 -12.41
N GLU A 72 -15.97 -14.28 -13.18
CA GLU A 72 -16.96 -13.43 -13.86
C GLU A 72 -17.83 -12.76 -12.79
N PHE A 73 -18.11 -11.47 -12.96
CA PHE A 73 -19.04 -10.77 -12.10
C PHE A 73 -20.45 -11.28 -12.40
N PRO A 74 -21.13 -11.94 -11.44
CA PRO A 74 -22.42 -12.55 -11.72
C PRO A 74 -23.51 -11.48 -11.84
N ASP A 75 -24.37 -11.60 -12.85
CA ASP A 75 -25.62 -10.85 -12.90
C ASP A 75 -26.66 -11.61 -12.08
N VAL A 76 -27.13 -11.02 -10.98
CA VAL A 76 -27.96 -11.69 -9.98
C VAL A 76 -29.22 -10.86 -9.73
N PRO A 77 -30.42 -11.48 -9.76
CA PRO A 77 -31.66 -10.81 -9.40
C PRO A 77 -31.58 -10.20 -8.00
N ARG A 78 -32.13 -9.00 -7.85
CA ARG A 78 -32.06 -8.21 -6.61
C ARG A 78 -32.67 -8.93 -5.41
N GLU A 79 -33.61 -9.83 -5.64
CA GLU A 79 -34.34 -10.60 -4.63
C GLU A 79 -33.46 -11.68 -3.97
N GLN A 80 -32.41 -12.13 -4.66
CA GLN A 80 -31.51 -13.19 -4.17
C GLN A 80 -30.41 -12.67 -3.25
N PHE A 81 -30.31 -11.35 -3.07
CA PHE A 81 -29.31 -10.76 -2.19
C PHE A 81 -29.59 -11.18 -0.72
N PRO A 82 -28.60 -11.77 -0.04
CA PRO A 82 -28.77 -12.33 1.30
C PRO A 82 -28.59 -11.27 2.39
N ASP A 83 -28.82 -11.64 3.65
CA ASP A 83 -28.40 -10.84 4.80
C ASP A 83 -26.87 -10.69 4.87
N VAL A 84 -26.42 -9.52 5.31
CA VAL A 84 -25.01 -9.17 5.48
C VAL A 84 -24.78 -8.51 6.83
N ASP A 85 -23.86 -9.04 7.62
CA ASP A 85 -23.34 -8.36 8.80
C ASP A 85 -22.13 -7.51 8.41
N ILE A 86 -22.10 -6.25 8.81
CA ILE A 86 -20.95 -5.36 8.64
C ILE A 86 -20.26 -5.19 9.99
N PHE A 87 -19.02 -5.66 10.11
CA PHE A 87 -18.20 -5.54 11.30
C PHE A 87 -17.18 -4.42 11.16
N ILE A 88 -17.30 -3.40 12.00
CA ILE A 88 -16.36 -2.27 12.08
C ILE A 88 -15.49 -2.48 13.32
N ALA A 89 -14.22 -2.87 13.15
CA ALA A 89 -13.31 -3.13 14.26
C ALA A 89 -12.67 -1.84 14.79
N THR A 90 -12.61 -1.72 16.11
CA THR A 90 -11.89 -0.65 16.80
C THR A 90 -11.26 -1.10 18.11
N HIS A 91 -10.17 -0.42 18.48
CA HIS A 91 -9.46 -0.63 19.73
C HIS A 91 -9.18 0.68 20.48
N ASN A 92 -8.60 1.67 19.81
CA ASN A 92 -8.25 2.96 20.43
C ASN A 92 -8.49 4.17 19.52
N GLU A 93 -9.14 3.95 18.37
CA GLU A 93 -9.52 5.01 17.45
C GLU A 93 -10.54 5.94 18.09
N SER A 94 -10.43 7.24 17.79
CA SER A 94 -11.36 8.24 18.30
C SER A 94 -12.75 8.09 17.69
N GLU A 95 -13.77 8.44 18.47
CA GLU A 95 -15.17 8.59 18.05
C GLU A 95 -15.28 9.27 16.67
N LYS A 96 -14.59 10.39 16.46
CA LYS A 96 -14.60 11.12 15.18
C LYS A 96 -14.16 10.28 13.96
N LEU A 97 -13.15 9.43 14.14
CA LEU A 97 -12.65 8.58 13.04
C LEU A 97 -13.60 7.40 12.79
N LEU A 98 -14.28 6.93 13.84
CA LEU A 98 -15.30 5.89 13.72
C LEU A 98 -16.56 6.41 13.06
N TYR A 99 -16.98 7.64 13.41
CA TYR A 99 -18.15 8.30 12.82
C TYR A 99 -18.10 8.26 11.30
N THR A 100 -16.95 8.60 10.68
CA THR A 100 -16.85 8.64 9.21
C THR A 100 -17.04 7.26 8.58
N THR A 101 -16.48 6.20 9.18
CA THR A 101 -16.68 4.81 8.72
C THR A 101 -18.11 4.33 8.96
N ILE A 102 -18.68 4.56 10.15
CA ILE A 102 -20.06 4.15 10.49
C ILE A 102 -21.05 4.85 9.56
N ASN A 103 -20.91 6.16 9.39
CA ASN A 103 -21.74 6.95 8.48
C ASN A 103 -21.65 6.42 7.05
N ALA A 104 -20.47 6.09 6.52
CA ALA A 104 -20.40 5.49 5.19
C ALA A 104 -21.08 4.11 5.09
N CYS A 105 -21.06 3.31 6.16
CA CYS A 105 -21.76 2.02 6.17
C CYS A 105 -23.29 2.18 6.09
N THR A 106 -23.88 3.22 6.69
CA THR A 106 -25.34 3.45 6.63
C THR A 106 -25.81 3.83 5.21
N TYR A 107 -24.93 4.41 4.39
CA TYR A 107 -25.22 4.81 3.01
C TYR A 107 -25.01 3.70 1.97
N LEU A 108 -24.50 2.52 2.36
CA LEU A 108 -24.25 1.40 1.43
C LEU A 108 -25.49 0.99 0.63
N THR A 109 -25.43 1.06 -0.70
CA THR A 109 -26.50 0.62 -1.58
C THR A 109 -26.68 -0.90 -1.44
N TYR A 110 -27.93 -1.30 -1.21
CA TYR A 110 -28.34 -2.70 -1.16
C TYR A 110 -29.81 -2.81 -1.56
N PRO A 111 -30.26 -3.89 -2.22
CA PRO A 111 -31.64 -3.98 -2.70
C PRO A 111 -32.69 -3.89 -1.59
N ASP A 112 -32.39 -4.50 -0.44
CA ASP A 112 -33.22 -4.46 0.75
C ASP A 112 -32.35 -4.03 1.94
N LYS A 113 -32.49 -2.77 2.36
CA LYS A 113 -31.71 -2.21 3.46
C LYS A 113 -31.91 -2.93 4.79
N SER A 114 -33.05 -3.61 4.98
CA SER A 114 -33.32 -4.37 6.22
C SER A 114 -32.43 -5.61 6.38
N LYS A 115 -31.78 -6.06 5.30
CA LYS A 115 -30.83 -7.16 5.27
C LYS A 115 -29.38 -6.74 5.57
N VAL A 116 -29.14 -5.46 5.83
CA VAL A 116 -27.80 -4.92 6.10
C VAL A 116 -27.71 -4.55 7.57
N HIS A 117 -26.94 -5.34 8.32
CA HIS A 117 -26.83 -5.22 9.78
C HIS A 117 -25.45 -4.69 10.15
N ILE A 118 -25.37 -3.47 10.69
CA ILE A 118 -24.07 -2.81 10.99
C ILE A 118 -23.75 -2.97 12.47
N TYR A 119 -22.54 -3.43 12.78
CA TYR A 119 -22.04 -3.62 14.15
C TYR A 119 -20.66 -3.00 14.36
N VAL A 120 -20.56 -2.13 15.36
CA VAL A 120 -19.28 -1.64 15.88
C VAL A 120 -18.74 -2.66 16.87
N CYS A 121 -17.60 -3.25 16.53
CA CYS A 121 -16.92 -4.27 17.32
C CYS A 121 -15.79 -3.58 18.09
N ASP A 122 -15.94 -3.39 19.41
CA ASP A 122 -15.04 -2.57 20.22
C ASP A 122 -14.27 -3.39 21.27
N ASP A 123 -12.96 -3.52 21.05
CA ASP A 123 -12.04 -4.25 21.93
C ASP A 123 -11.85 -3.60 23.30
N GLY A 124 -12.28 -2.34 23.46
CA GLY A 124 -12.13 -1.59 24.71
C GLY A 124 -13.41 -1.49 25.54
N ASN A 125 -14.54 -2.00 25.04
CA ASN A 125 -15.87 -1.80 25.65
C ASN A 125 -16.13 -0.34 26.11
N ARG A 126 -15.83 0.64 25.24
CA ARG A 126 -15.84 2.06 25.56
C ARG A 126 -17.24 2.67 25.42
N GLN A 127 -17.72 3.28 26.51
CA GLN A 127 -19.05 3.91 26.57
C GLN A 127 -19.26 4.96 25.47
N GLU A 128 -18.27 5.84 25.23
CA GLU A 128 -18.32 6.86 24.18
C GLU A 128 -18.58 6.29 22.77
N ILE A 129 -18.14 5.05 22.51
CA ILE A 129 -18.36 4.37 21.23
C ILE A 129 -19.72 3.68 21.19
N ALA A 130 -20.21 3.18 22.34
CA ALA A 130 -21.56 2.66 22.46
C ALA A 130 -22.60 3.77 22.21
N ASP A 131 -22.40 4.96 22.79
CA ASP A 131 -23.26 6.13 22.61
C ASP A 131 -23.27 6.58 21.14
N LEU A 132 -22.10 6.56 20.47
CA LEU A 132 -21.98 6.84 19.05
C LEU A 132 -22.78 5.84 18.19
N ALA A 133 -22.67 4.55 18.50
CA ALA A 133 -23.37 3.49 17.77
C ALA A 133 -24.89 3.65 17.91
N GLU A 134 -25.37 3.93 19.13
CA GLU A 134 -26.77 4.22 19.41
C GLU A 134 -27.25 5.45 18.64
N LYS A 135 -26.49 6.57 18.67
CA LYS A 135 -26.81 7.79 17.91
C LYS A 135 -26.90 7.54 16.40
N GLN A 136 -26.07 6.66 15.85
CA GLN A 136 -26.09 6.29 14.42
C GLN A 136 -27.09 5.18 14.08
N GLY A 137 -27.79 4.62 15.08
CA GLY A 137 -28.76 3.54 14.88
C GLY A 137 -28.13 2.21 14.44
N VAL A 138 -26.89 1.94 14.87
CA VAL A 138 -26.15 0.71 14.54
C VAL A 138 -25.88 -0.12 15.79
N GLY A 139 -25.65 -1.42 15.63
CA GLY A 139 -25.36 -2.31 16.73
C GLY A 139 -23.99 -2.05 17.37
N TYR A 140 -23.88 -2.29 18.68
CA TYR A 140 -22.63 -2.21 19.43
C TYR A 140 -22.31 -3.56 20.07
N LEU A 141 -21.08 -4.03 19.86
CA LEU A 141 -20.56 -5.29 20.40
C LEU A 141 -19.23 -5.00 21.10
N GLY A 142 -19.30 -4.65 22.38
CA GLY A 142 -18.14 -4.41 23.23
C GLY A 142 -17.59 -5.71 23.83
N LEU A 143 -16.27 -5.86 23.86
CA LEU A 143 -15.57 -7.01 24.45
C LEU A 143 -14.57 -6.54 25.51
N ALA A 144 -14.95 -6.65 26.78
CA ALA A 144 -14.03 -6.41 27.89
C ALA A 144 -12.93 -7.50 27.95
N ASP A 145 -11.74 -7.14 28.41
CA ASP A 145 -10.60 -8.04 28.65
C ASP A 145 -10.11 -8.84 27.43
N ASN A 146 -10.25 -8.29 26.22
CA ASN A 146 -9.80 -8.98 25.01
C ASN A 146 -8.28 -9.19 24.98
N VAL A 147 -7.85 -10.45 25.07
CA VAL A 147 -6.44 -10.88 24.97
C VAL A 147 -6.03 -11.33 23.55
N HIS A 148 -6.98 -11.42 22.63
CA HIS A 148 -6.79 -11.93 21.27
C HIS A 148 -6.84 -10.85 20.19
N ALA A 149 -6.85 -9.58 20.58
CA ALA A 149 -6.92 -8.43 19.68
C ALA A 149 -8.06 -8.59 18.65
N LYS A 150 -7.86 -8.12 17.42
CA LYS A 150 -8.89 -8.07 16.39
C LYS A 150 -9.56 -9.43 16.10
N ALA A 151 -8.82 -10.55 16.17
CA ALA A 151 -9.40 -11.89 16.03
C ALA A 151 -10.41 -12.21 17.15
N GLY A 152 -10.09 -11.83 18.38
CA GLY A 152 -11.00 -11.92 19.53
C GLY A 152 -12.29 -11.13 19.31
N ASN A 153 -12.14 -9.89 18.86
CA ASN A 153 -13.24 -9.00 18.56
C ASN A 153 -14.22 -9.61 17.54
N TYR A 154 -13.68 -10.02 16.38
CA TYR A 154 -14.50 -10.54 15.31
C TYR A 154 -15.11 -11.91 15.63
N ASN A 155 -14.42 -12.77 16.37
CA ASN A 155 -15.03 -14.04 16.81
C ASN A 155 -16.12 -13.81 17.87
N HIS A 156 -15.98 -12.79 18.73
CA HIS A 156 -17.06 -12.39 19.62
C HIS A 156 -18.27 -11.92 18.81
N ALA A 157 -18.07 -11.04 17.83
CA ALA A 157 -19.14 -10.60 16.94
C ALA A 157 -19.78 -11.75 16.15
N LEU A 158 -18.96 -12.67 15.63
CA LEU A 158 -19.41 -13.87 14.93
C LEU A 158 -20.37 -14.72 15.78
N SER A 159 -20.13 -14.79 17.10
CA SER A 159 -20.99 -15.52 18.04
C SER A 159 -22.33 -14.84 18.36
N LYS A 160 -22.50 -13.56 17.98
CA LYS A 160 -23.67 -12.73 18.30
C LYS A 160 -24.55 -12.44 17.09
N THR A 161 -24.10 -12.74 15.88
CA THR A 161 -24.81 -12.46 14.64
C THR A 161 -24.87 -13.69 13.75
N SER A 162 -25.74 -13.71 12.74
CA SER A 162 -26.06 -14.92 11.97
C SER A 162 -26.12 -14.73 10.46
N SER A 163 -25.81 -13.55 9.93
CA SER A 163 -25.96 -13.29 8.49
C SER A 163 -24.99 -14.14 7.66
N PRO A 164 -25.40 -14.71 6.52
CA PRO A 164 -24.58 -15.62 5.72
C PRO A 164 -23.31 -14.98 5.16
N LEU A 165 -23.27 -13.65 5.00
CA LEU A 165 -22.09 -12.89 4.59
C LEU A 165 -21.68 -11.90 5.67
N ILE A 166 -20.37 -11.68 5.77
CA ILE A 166 -19.76 -10.76 6.73
C ILE A 166 -18.84 -9.80 5.97
N ALA A 167 -19.13 -8.51 6.03
CA ALA A 167 -18.24 -7.46 5.55
C ALA A 167 -17.38 -6.95 6.71
N THR A 168 -16.08 -6.79 6.51
CA THR A 168 -15.16 -6.31 7.56
C THR A 168 -14.53 -4.98 7.18
N PHE A 169 -14.57 -4.01 8.09
CA PHE A 169 -13.87 -2.73 7.97
C PHE A 169 -13.04 -2.42 9.21
N ASP A 170 -11.85 -1.85 8.99
CA ASP A 170 -11.10 -1.16 10.05
C ASP A 170 -11.71 0.20 10.34
N ALA A 171 -11.59 0.68 11.58
CA ALA A 171 -11.86 2.07 11.91
C ALA A 171 -11.04 3.02 11.00
N GLY A 172 -11.72 3.94 10.29
CA GLY A 172 -11.12 4.86 9.34
C GLY A 172 -10.93 4.31 7.93
N MET A 173 -11.38 3.08 7.62
CA MET A 173 -11.62 2.63 6.26
C MET A 173 -13.07 2.99 5.89
N ILE A 174 -13.23 3.87 4.91
CA ILE A 174 -14.53 4.44 4.55
C ILE A 174 -14.99 3.75 3.25
N PRO A 175 -16.03 2.90 3.30
CA PRO A 175 -16.55 2.26 2.10
C PRO A 175 -17.26 3.27 1.18
N ARG A 176 -17.24 2.97 -0.11
CA ARG A 176 -18.10 3.61 -1.11
C ARG A 176 -19.47 2.98 -1.11
N LYS A 177 -20.50 3.71 -1.51
CA LYS A 177 -21.89 3.23 -1.49
C LYS A 177 -22.09 1.95 -2.28
N GLU A 178 -21.30 1.70 -3.34
CA GLU A 178 -21.44 0.50 -4.17
C GLU A 178 -20.76 -0.75 -3.60
N PHE A 179 -20.06 -0.67 -2.45
CA PHE A 179 -19.22 -1.76 -1.93
C PHE A 179 -19.93 -3.12 -1.92
N LEU A 180 -21.15 -3.21 -1.37
CA LEU A 180 -21.89 -4.47 -1.29
C LEU A 180 -22.38 -4.95 -2.67
N MET A 181 -22.92 -4.03 -3.48
CA MET A 181 -23.39 -4.35 -4.83
C MET A 181 -22.28 -4.90 -5.73
N GLU A 182 -21.03 -4.53 -5.48
CA GLU A 182 -19.86 -4.93 -6.27
C GLU A 182 -19.10 -6.13 -5.68
N THR A 183 -19.54 -6.67 -4.53
CA THR A 183 -18.85 -7.78 -3.84
C THR A 183 -19.76 -8.96 -3.54
N VAL A 184 -21.00 -8.73 -3.13
CA VAL A 184 -21.97 -9.77 -2.78
C VAL A 184 -22.32 -10.71 -3.95
N PRO A 185 -22.50 -10.23 -5.20
CA PRO A 185 -22.87 -11.10 -6.32
C PRO A 185 -21.94 -12.28 -6.54
N TYR A 186 -20.64 -12.14 -6.25
CA TYR A 186 -19.68 -13.24 -6.38
C TYR A 186 -19.99 -14.47 -5.51
N PHE A 187 -20.71 -14.31 -4.40
CA PHE A 187 -21.10 -15.42 -3.53
C PHE A 187 -22.34 -16.17 -4.01
N LEU A 188 -23.07 -15.60 -4.96
CA LEU A 188 -24.34 -16.12 -5.45
C LEU A 188 -24.18 -16.93 -6.75
N GLN A 189 -22.96 -17.03 -7.27
CA GLN A 189 -22.67 -17.95 -8.37
C GLN A 189 -22.57 -19.41 -7.90
N ASN A 190 -23.14 -20.32 -8.67
CA ASN A 190 -23.17 -21.75 -8.35
C ASN A 190 -21.91 -22.54 -8.76
N LYS A 191 -20.94 -21.91 -9.43
CA LYS A 191 -19.78 -22.61 -10.03
C LYS A 191 -18.65 -22.89 -9.04
N GLU A 192 -18.40 -21.98 -8.11
CA GLU A 192 -17.21 -21.99 -7.25
C GLU A 192 -17.58 -21.70 -5.79
N LYS A 193 -16.90 -22.35 -4.85
CA LYS A 193 -17.08 -22.09 -3.41
C LYS A 193 -16.32 -20.84 -3.01
N VAL A 194 -16.91 -19.65 -3.14
CA VAL A 194 -16.27 -18.39 -2.75
C VAL A 194 -16.23 -18.26 -1.22
N GLY A 195 -15.02 -18.16 -0.66
CA GLY A 195 -14.78 -17.94 0.75
C GLY A 195 -14.66 -16.46 1.11
N LEU A 196 -13.98 -15.66 0.27
CA LEU A 196 -13.87 -14.22 0.47
C LEU A 196 -13.68 -13.45 -0.84
N ILE A 197 -14.17 -12.20 -0.85
CA ILE A 197 -13.94 -11.19 -1.88
C ILE A 197 -13.22 -9.99 -1.24
N GLN A 198 -11.96 -9.80 -1.60
CA GLN A 198 -11.11 -8.70 -1.16
C GLN A 198 -11.15 -7.58 -2.19
N THR A 199 -11.49 -6.36 -1.77
CA THR A 199 -11.33 -5.16 -2.59
C THR A 199 -9.99 -4.48 -2.27
N PRO A 200 -9.36 -3.71 -3.17
CA PRO A 200 -8.08 -3.09 -2.87
C PRO A 200 -8.13 -2.18 -1.64
N GLN A 201 -7.12 -2.27 -0.77
CA GLN A 201 -6.89 -1.23 0.24
C GLN A 201 -6.27 -0.02 -0.42
N SER A 202 -7.04 1.08 -0.46
CA SER A 202 -6.59 2.38 -0.95
C SER A 202 -6.63 3.41 0.16
N PHE A 203 -5.95 4.53 -0.03
CA PHE A 203 -5.80 5.59 0.96
C PHE A 203 -6.09 6.94 0.32
N TYR A 204 -6.85 7.78 1.02
CA TYR A 204 -7.21 9.10 0.51
C TYR A 204 -6.20 10.18 0.86
N ASN A 205 -5.36 9.94 1.87
CA ASN A 205 -4.23 10.78 2.21
C ASN A 205 -2.95 10.31 1.51
N GLN A 206 -2.03 11.24 1.30
CA GLN A 206 -0.71 10.95 0.75
C GLN A 206 0.08 10.09 1.74
N ASP A 207 0.75 9.05 1.24
CA ASP A 207 1.70 8.32 2.05
C ASP A 207 3.00 9.11 2.25
N LEU A 208 3.90 8.56 3.06
CA LEU A 208 5.18 9.21 3.33
C LEU A 208 6.11 9.25 2.12
N PHE A 209 6.01 8.32 1.17
CA PHE A 209 6.84 8.32 -0.02
C PHE A 209 6.45 9.47 -0.93
N GLN A 210 5.14 9.67 -1.13
CA GLN A 210 4.56 10.81 -1.82
C GLN A 210 4.91 12.12 -1.11
N PHE A 211 4.65 12.21 0.19
CA PHE A 211 4.75 13.46 0.94
C PHE A 211 6.19 13.88 1.26
N ASN A 212 7.03 12.98 1.79
CA ASN A 212 8.42 13.32 2.15
C ASN A 212 9.30 13.49 0.91
N LEU A 213 8.93 12.91 -0.24
CA LEU A 213 9.69 13.07 -1.50
C LEU A 213 9.12 14.11 -2.46
N TYR A 214 8.13 14.92 -2.05
CA TYR A 214 7.47 15.90 -2.92
C TYR A 214 7.02 15.30 -4.25
N SER A 215 6.41 14.11 -4.17
CA SER A 215 6.01 13.29 -5.33
C SER A 215 4.51 12.99 -5.31
N GLU A 216 3.73 13.85 -4.64
CA GLU A 216 2.28 13.70 -4.42
C GLU A 216 1.45 13.62 -5.71
N ARG A 217 1.99 14.13 -6.81
CA ARG A 217 1.36 14.15 -8.13
C ARG A 217 1.99 13.18 -9.12
N ASP A 218 3.07 12.51 -8.70
CA ASP A 218 4.00 11.84 -9.61
C ASP A 218 4.03 10.32 -9.39
N ILE A 219 3.80 9.88 -8.14
CA ILE A 219 3.81 8.46 -7.80
C ILE A 219 2.51 8.03 -7.11
N PRO A 220 2.05 6.80 -7.38
CA PRO A 220 0.97 6.19 -6.62
C PRO A 220 1.36 5.87 -5.19
N ASN A 221 0.35 5.59 -4.36
CA ASN A 221 0.56 5.09 -3.01
C ASN A 221 1.37 3.79 -3.05
N GLU A 222 2.28 3.60 -2.10
CA GLU A 222 3.15 2.44 -2.04
C GLU A 222 2.36 1.12 -1.97
N GLN A 223 1.21 1.11 -1.29
CA GLN A 223 0.35 -0.05 -1.12
C GLN A 223 -0.49 -0.40 -2.35
N ASP A 224 -0.69 0.52 -3.28
CA ASP A 224 -1.45 0.26 -4.51
C ASP A 224 -0.81 -0.85 -5.33
N PHE A 225 0.53 -0.96 -5.31
CA PHE A 225 1.23 -2.03 -6.02
C PHE A 225 0.84 -3.41 -5.50
N PHE A 226 0.73 -3.58 -4.18
CA PHE A 226 0.26 -4.82 -3.62
C PHE A 226 -1.24 -5.02 -3.87
N SER A 227 -2.07 -4.06 -3.45
CA SER A 227 -3.53 -4.20 -3.43
C SER A 227 -4.16 -4.29 -4.82
N ARG A 228 -3.70 -3.49 -5.78
CA ARG A 228 -4.30 -3.34 -7.12
C ARG A 228 -3.61 -4.16 -8.20
N GLU A 229 -2.48 -4.80 -7.90
CA GLU A 229 -1.72 -5.56 -8.89
C GLU A 229 -1.27 -6.92 -8.37
N ILE A 230 -0.42 -6.98 -7.33
CA ILE A 230 0.08 -8.27 -6.84
C ILE A 230 -1.04 -9.15 -6.28
N ASN A 231 -1.94 -8.61 -5.45
CA ASN A 231 -3.01 -9.39 -4.85
C ASN A 231 -4.04 -9.87 -5.88
N ILE A 232 -4.25 -9.10 -6.94
CA ILE A 232 -5.08 -9.50 -8.07
C ILE A 232 -4.39 -10.63 -8.86
N LEU A 233 -3.08 -10.53 -9.12
CA LEU A 233 -2.33 -11.60 -9.79
C LEU A 233 -2.36 -12.92 -9.01
N ARG A 234 -2.44 -12.86 -7.68
CA ARG A 234 -2.59 -14.02 -6.79
C ARG A 234 -3.92 -14.76 -6.96
N ASN A 235 -4.93 -14.17 -7.62
CA ASN A 235 -6.12 -14.92 -8.05
C ASN A 235 -5.74 -16.12 -8.95
N SER A 236 -4.68 -15.99 -9.76
CA SER A 236 -4.25 -17.04 -10.70
C SER A 236 -3.83 -18.36 -10.04
N SER A 237 -3.52 -18.33 -8.74
CA SER A 237 -3.10 -19.48 -7.95
C SER A 237 -4.04 -19.77 -6.77
N ASN A 238 -5.21 -19.11 -6.71
CA ASN A 238 -6.11 -19.10 -5.56
C ASN A 238 -5.36 -18.76 -4.26
N SER A 239 -4.55 -17.70 -4.29
CA SER A 239 -3.74 -17.26 -3.14
C SER A 239 -4.01 -15.81 -2.75
N ALA A 240 -5.13 -15.22 -3.21
CA ALA A 240 -5.50 -13.85 -2.88
C ALA A 240 -5.59 -13.68 -1.36
N ALA A 241 -4.89 -12.67 -0.86
CA ALA A 241 -4.77 -12.42 0.56
C ALA A 241 -5.97 -11.59 1.05
N TYR A 242 -6.50 -12.01 2.20
CA TYR A 242 -7.31 -11.12 3.04
C TYR A 242 -6.37 -10.19 3.80
N THR A 243 -6.67 -8.89 3.75
CA THR A 243 -5.82 -7.80 4.25
C THR A 243 -6.39 -7.12 5.51
N GLY A 244 -7.42 -7.74 6.10
CA GLY A 244 -8.00 -7.30 7.37
C GLY A 244 -9.17 -6.31 7.23
N SER A 245 -9.37 -5.70 6.06
CA SER A 245 -10.46 -4.75 5.81
C SER A 245 -10.92 -4.82 4.35
N ASN A 246 -12.03 -4.15 4.04
CA ASN A 246 -12.55 -3.95 2.70
C ASN A 246 -12.86 -5.30 2.01
N THR A 247 -13.42 -6.23 2.77
CA THR A 247 -13.62 -7.63 2.37
C THR A 247 -15.01 -8.09 2.76
N VAL A 248 -15.63 -8.89 1.90
CA VAL A 248 -16.81 -9.71 2.25
C VAL A 248 -16.37 -11.16 2.36
N ILE A 249 -16.83 -11.87 3.39
CA ILE A 249 -16.45 -13.23 3.74
C ILE A 249 -17.72 -14.08 3.88
N SER A 250 -17.69 -15.32 3.37
CA SER A 250 -18.75 -16.29 3.63
C SER A 250 -18.68 -16.75 5.09
N ARG A 251 -19.75 -16.56 5.85
CA ARG A 251 -19.84 -17.05 7.23
C ARG A 251 -19.62 -18.54 7.32
N LYS A 252 -20.28 -19.32 6.45
CA LYS A 252 -20.12 -20.77 6.38
C LYS A 252 -18.64 -21.17 6.22
N ALA A 253 -17.93 -20.51 5.31
CA ALA A 253 -16.51 -20.79 5.07
C ALA A 253 -15.65 -20.45 6.28
N LEU A 254 -15.95 -19.33 6.94
CA LEU A 254 -15.25 -18.88 8.14
C LEU A 254 -15.50 -19.82 9.34
N GLU A 255 -16.73 -20.27 9.55
CA GLU A 255 -17.08 -21.24 10.59
C GLU A 255 -16.43 -22.62 10.33
N GLU A 256 -16.35 -23.06 9.08
CA GLU A 256 -15.70 -24.32 8.70
C GLU A 256 -14.20 -24.35 9.08
N ILE A 257 -13.52 -23.20 9.03
CA ILE A 257 -12.12 -23.08 9.45
C ILE A 257 -11.94 -22.75 10.94
N GLY A 258 -13.03 -22.67 11.71
CA GLY A 258 -13.04 -22.39 13.15
C GLY A 258 -13.01 -20.89 13.52
N GLY A 259 -13.49 -20.01 12.64
CA GLY A 259 -13.49 -18.57 12.85
C GLY A 259 -12.18 -17.88 12.43
N PHE A 260 -11.99 -16.64 12.88
CA PHE A 260 -10.74 -15.92 12.72
C PHE A 260 -9.65 -16.57 13.60
N PRO A 261 -8.43 -16.81 13.08
CA PRO A 261 -7.40 -17.55 13.79
C PRO A 261 -6.79 -16.75 14.94
N TYR A 262 -6.72 -17.38 16.12
CA TYR A 262 -6.02 -16.86 17.29
C TYR A 262 -4.51 -17.11 17.22
N GLY A 263 -3.73 -16.39 18.04
CA GLY A 263 -2.30 -16.66 18.26
C GLY A 263 -1.39 -16.22 17.09
N THR A 264 -1.90 -15.41 16.18
CA THR A 264 -1.15 -14.80 15.08
C THR A 264 -1.31 -13.29 15.11
N ILE A 265 -0.30 -12.56 14.65
CA ILE A 265 -0.31 -11.09 14.60
C ILE A 265 -1.04 -10.59 13.33
N THR A 266 -1.22 -11.46 12.34
CA THR A 266 -1.94 -11.20 11.09
C THR A 266 -2.98 -12.31 10.89
N GLU A 267 -4.05 -12.21 11.67
CA GLU A 267 -5.20 -13.12 11.64
C GLU A 267 -5.87 -13.10 10.26
N ASP A 268 -5.84 -11.95 9.61
CA ASP A 268 -6.37 -11.70 8.29
C ASP A 268 -5.68 -12.58 7.22
N PHE A 269 -4.37 -12.45 7.11
CA PHE A 269 -3.59 -13.20 6.13
C PHE A 269 -3.69 -14.71 6.40
N GLU A 270 -3.65 -15.13 7.67
CA GLU A 270 -3.82 -16.54 8.02
C GLU A 270 -5.22 -17.08 7.68
N THR A 271 -6.28 -16.27 7.86
CA THR A 271 -7.66 -16.62 7.47
C THR A 271 -7.73 -16.99 5.99
N SER A 272 -7.14 -16.18 5.11
CA SER A 272 -7.14 -16.48 3.66
C SER A 272 -6.45 -17.81 3.34
N ILE A 273 -5.33 -18.13 3.99
CA ILE A 273 -4.64 -19.41 3.79
C ILE A 273 -5.51 -20.57 4.27
N ARG A 274 -6.15 -20.44 5.43
CA ARG A 274 -7.01 -21.49 5.99
C ARG A 274 -8.23 -21.75 5.10
N LEU A 275 -8.87 -20.71 4.57
CA LEU A 275 -9.97 -20.82 3.61
C LEU A 275 -9.55 -21.55 2.33
N GLN A 276 -8.40 -21.18 1.75
CA GLN A 276 -7.88 -21.85 0.56
C GLN A 276 -7.54 -23.33 0.82
N LYS A 277 -6.99 -23.65 2.00
CA LYS A 277 -6.72 -25.04 2.42
C LYS A 277 -8.00 -25.85 2.67
N ALA A 278 -9.11 -25.20 2.97
CA ALA A 278 -10.45 -25.80 3.03
C ALA A 278 -11.12 -25.92 1.65
N GLY A 279 -10.44 -25.48 0.58
CA GLY A 279 -10.94 -25.59 -0.79
C GLY A 279 -11.82 -24.43 -1.24
N TYR A 280 -11.88 -23.35 -0.47
CA TYR A 280 -12.59 -22.13 -0.87
C TYR A 280 -11.75 -21.26 -1.81
N ILE A 281 -12.43 -20.54 -2.69
CA ILE A 281 -11.85 -19.51 -3.53
C ILE A 281 -11.75 -18.20 -2.74
N THR A 282 -10.55 -17.62 -2.72
CA THR A 282 -10.31 -16.27 -2.24
C THR A 282 -9.97 -15.40 -3.42
N TYR A 283 -10.68 -14.30 -3.60
CA TYR A 283 -10.58 -13.49 -4.81
C TYR A 283 -10.37 -12.01 -4.50
N ALA A 284 -9.43 -11.38 -5.20
CA ALA A 284 -9.18 -9.93 -5.14
C ALA A 284 -9.75 -9.22 -6.38
N THR A 285 -10.55 -8.17 -6.17
CA THR A 285 -11.10 -7.34 -7.24
C THR A 285 -10.19 -6.17 -7.59
N SER A 286 -10.39 -5.54 -8.75
CA SER A 286 -9.63 -4.35 -9.19
C SER A 286 -10.25 -3.02 -8.77
N LYS A 287 -11.54 -3.00 -8.44
CA LYS A 287 -12.30 -1.79 -8.15
C LYS A 287 -12.05 -1.35 -6.71
N VAL A 288 -11.56 -0.12 -6.52
CA VAL A 288 -11.39 0.48 -5.20
C VAL A 288 -12.77 0.87 -4.65
N LEU A 289 -13.19 0.17 -3.60
CA LEU A 289 -14.52 0.31 -2.99
C LEU A 289 -14.48 0.78 -1.54
N ALA A 290 -13.29 1.03 -1.00
CA ALA A 290 -13.10 1.67 0.29
C ALA A 290 -11.74 2.38 0.31
N SER A 291 -11.64 3.48 1.06
CA SER A 291 -10.40 4.22 1.23
C SER A 291 -10.20 4.63 2.67
N GLY A 292 -8.97 4.53 3.17
CA GLY A 292 -8.66 4.93 4.55
C GLY A 292 -7.48 5.85 4.70
N LEU A 293 -6.93 5.89 5.90
CA LEU A 293 -5.75 6.69 6.26
C LEU A 293 -4.47 5.85 6.32
N SER A 294 -3.45 6.30 5.61
CA SER A 294 -2.09 5.81 5.69
C SER A 294 -1.34 6.45 6.85
N THR A 295 -0.25 5.81 7.29
CA THR A 295 0.58 6.31 8.40
C THR A 295 1.25 7.63 8.07
N THR A 296 1.20 8.59 9.00
CA THR A 296 1.75 9.95 8.80
C THR A 296 3.15 10.16 9.39
N THR A 297 3.76 9.15 10.03
CA THR A 297 5.12 9.24 10.58
C THR A 297 5.96 8.03 10.19
N VAL A 298 7.26 8.23 9.97
CA VAL A 298 8.20 7.15 9.62
C VAL A 298 8.22 6.07 10.69
N LYS A 299 8.12 6.46 11.97
CA LYS A 299 8.07 5.55 13.11
C LYS A 299 6.83 4.63 13.07
N SER A 300 5.65 5.17 12.78
CA SER A 300 4.42 4.36 12.68
C SER A 300 4.44 3.48 11.44
N MET A 301 4.96 3.98 10.30
CA MET A 301 5.13 3.19 9.08
C MET A 301 6.07 1.99 9.29
N ILE A 302 7.26 2.20 9.85
CA ILE A 302 8.23 1.12 10.11
C ILE A 302 7.61 0.06 11.04
N ARG A 303 6.95 0.48 12.12
CA ARG A 303 6.25 -0.47 13.03
C ARG A 303 5.17 -1.27 12.31
N GLN A 304 4.42 -0.63 11.42
CA GLN A 304 3.41 -1.30 10.60
C GLN A 304 4.05 -2.35 9.69
N ARG A 305 5.13 -2.01 8.97
CA ARG A 305 5.84 -2.94 8.08
C ARG A 305 6.52 -4.07 8.85
N ILE A 306 7.10 -3.82 10.03
CA ILE A 306 7.64 -4.87 10.90
C ILE A 306 6.55 -5.87 11.27
N ARG A 307 5.37 -5.38 11.67
CA ARG A 307 4.25 -6.24 12.05
C ARG A 307 3.82 -7.14 10.90
N TRP A 308 3.64 -6.57 9.71
CA TRP A 308 3.26 -7.32 8.53
C TRP A 308 4.32 -8.35 8.14
N ALA A 309 5.60 -7.99 8.19
CA ALA A 309 6.70 -8.89 7.91
C ALA A 309 6.66 -10.13 8.80
N ARG A 310 6.57 -9.89 10.11
CA ARG A 310 6.56 -10.97 11.08
C ARG A 310 5.28 -11.80 11.00
N GLY A 311 4.14 -11.16 10.86
CA GLY A 311 2.85 -11.83 10.73
C GLY A 311 2.78 -12.74 9.50
N VAL A 312 3.19 -12.25 8.32
CA VAL A 312 3.20 -13.08 7.09
C VAL A 312 4.10 -14.31 7.25
N ILE A 313 5.31 -14.13 7.79
CA ILE A 313 6.24 -15.23 8.06
C ILE A 313 5.64 -16.23 9.05
N GLN A 314 5.06 -15.73 10.13
CA GLN A 314 4.41 -16.54 11.16
C GLN A 314 3.23 -17.34 10.58
N SER A 315 2.31 -16.70 9.85
CA SER A 315 1.14 -17.33 9.26
C SER A 315 1.51 -18.40 8.23
N ILE A 316 2.53 -18.15 7.39
CA ILE A 316 3.04 -19.15 6.43
C ILE A 316 3.58 -20.38 7.17
N ARG A 317 4.31 -20.18 8.27
CA ARG A 317 4.82 -21.26 9.11
C ARG A 317 3.69 -22.02 9.82
N ASN A 318 2.78 -21.31 10.49
CA ASN A 318 1.65 -21.88 11.24
C ASN A 318 0.79 -22.79 10.35
N THR A 319 0.59 -22.38 9.10
CA THR A 319 -0.26 -23.09 8.14
C THR A 319 0.50 -24.07 7.26
N ASN A 320 1.84 -24.12 7.35
CA ASN A 320 2.70 -24.87 6.45
C ASN A 320 2.37 -24.58 4.97
N ALA A 321 2.14 -23.30 4.63
CA ALA A 321 1.59 -22.91 3.32
C ALA A 321 2.52 -23.22 2.13
N VAL A 322 3.82 -23.43 2.37
CA VAL A 322 4.80 -23.72 1.31
C VAL A 322 4.83 -25.21 0.94
N PHE A 323 4.60 -26.10 1.90
CA PHE A 323 4.80 -27.54 1.71
C PHE A 323 3.52 -28.38 1.82
N THR A 324 2.40 -27.77 2.21
CA THR A 324 1.12 -28.46 2.31
C THR A 324 0.63 -28.99 0.96
N ARG A 325 0.01 -30.17 0.95
CA ARG A 325 -0.71 -30.72 -0.21
C ARG A 325 -2.16 -30.21 -0.34
N LYS A 326 -2.64 -29.48 0.67
CA LYS A 326 -3.98 -28.85 0.66
C LYS A 326 -4.07 -27.62 -0.25
N LEU A 327 -2.93 -27.13 -0.75
CA LEU A 327 -2.85 -26.04 -1.71
C LEU A 327 -2.26 -26.57 -3.02
N SER A 328 -2.55 -25.89 -4.12
CA SER A 328 -1.91 -26.20 -5.41
C SER A 328 -0.42 -25.85 -5.36
N LEU A 329 0.38 -26.47 -6.25
CA LEU A 329 1.80 -26.10 -6.38
C LEU A 329 1.98 -24.59 -6.70
N ALA A 330 1.06 -24.02 -7.49
CA ALA A 330 1.06 -22.59 -7.77
C ALA A 330 0.79 -21.75 -6.51
N GLY A 331 -0.13 -22.20 -5.65
CA GLY A 331 -0.40 -21.56 -4.36
C GLY A 331 0.80 -21.63 -3.42
N ASN A 332 1.42 -22.81 -3.31
CA ASN A 332 2.64 -23.02 -2.51
C ASN A 332 3.78 -22.09 -2.95
N LEU A 333 4.02 -21.98 -4.25
CA LEU A 333 5.04 -21.07 -4.80
C LEU A 333 4.68 -19.60 -4.57
N SER A 334 3.40 -19.23 -4.65
CA SER A 334 2.93 -17.88 -4.37
C SER A 334 3.14 -17.48 -2.89
N TYR A 335 2.96 -18.42 -1.96
CA TYR A 335 3.29 -18.21 -0.55
C TYR A 335 4.80 -18.21 -0.27
N LEU A 336 5.56 -19.04 -0.98
CA LEU A 336 7.02 -18.98 -0.92
C LEU A 336 7.54 -17.62 -1.41
N ASN A 337 6.96 -17.07 -2.49
CA ASN A 337 7.30 -15.74 -2.97
C ASN A 337 6.89 -14.65 -1.95
N ALA A 338 5.73 -14.78 -1.30
CA ALA A 338 5.33 -13.87 -0.21
C ALA A 338 6.30 -13.91 0.99
N TYR A 339 6.83 -15.09 1.32
CA TYR A 339 7.88 -15.24 2.34
C TYR A 339 9.17 -14.53 1.90
N PHE A 340 9.62 -14.79 0.67
CA PHE A 340 10.85 -14.21 0.14
C PHE A 340 10.78 -12.71 -0.12
N TYR A 341 9.59 -12.15 -0.36
CA TYR A 341 9.39 -10.71 -0.45
C TYR A 341 9.92 -10.00 0.80
N TRP A 342 9.66 -10.52 2.00
CA TRP A 342 10.19 -9.91 3.24
C TRP A 342 11.70 -10.08 3.40
N TRP A 343 12.32 -11.00 2.67
CA TRP A 343 13.77 -11.14 2.57
C TRP A 343 14.39 -10.24 1.47
N SER A 344 13.58 -9.58 0.64
CA SER A 344 14.10 -8.65 -0.39
C SER A 344 14.88 -7.50 0.24
N PHE A 345 14.48 -7.04 1.43
CA PHE A 345 15.17 -6.01 2.20
C PHE A 345 16.61 -6.40 2.57
N PHE A 346 16.83 -7.68 2.91
CA PHE A 346 18.16 -8.22 3.15
C PHE A 346 18.96 -8.36 1.86
N ASN A 347 18.33 -8.88 0.80
CA ASN A 347 18.95 -8.97 -0.52
C ASN A 347 19.37 -7.59 -1.03
N ARG A 348 18.56 -6.56 -0.80
CA ARG A 348 18.87 -5.18 -1.16
C ARG A 348 20.11 -4.67 -0.44
N MET A 349 20.25 -4.98 0.85
CA MET A 349 21.46 -4.64 1.61
C MET A 349 22.69 -5.36 1.06
N ILE A 350 22.58 -6.64 0.68
CA ILE A 350 23.67 -7.38 0.02
C ILE A 350 24.05 -6.70 -1.31
N PHE A 351 23.09 -6.29 -2.13
CA PHE A 351 23.35 -5.60 -3.41
C PHE A 351 23.98 -4.22 -3.24
N ILE A 352 23.73 -3.53 -2.13
CA ILE A 352 24.39 -2.25 -1.80
C ILE A 352 25.82 -2.52 -1.32
N LEU A 353 26.02 -3.50 -0.43
CA LEU A 353 27.31 -3.79 0.17
C LEU A 353 28.29 -4.48 -0.79
N ALA A 354 27.82 -5.35 -1.69
CA ALA A 354 28.69 -6.12 -2.58
C ALA A 354 29.66 -5.24 -3.40
N PRO A 355 29.23 -4.20 -4.14
CA PRO A 355 30.16 -3.34 -4.88
C PRO A 355 31.01 -2.46 -3.94
N ILE A 356 30.51 -2.07 -2.76
CA ILE A 356 31.28 -1.31 -1.76
C ILE A 356 32.43 -2.17 -1.23
N LEU A 357 32.13 -3.41 -0.84
CA LEU A 357 33.11 -4.34 -0.29
C LEU A 357 34.23 -4.62 -1.30
N PHE A 358 33.87 -4.85 -2.57
CA PHE A 358 34.84 -5.05 -3.64
C PHE A 358 35.69 -3.79 -3.89
N ALA A 359 35.05 -2.63 -4.09
CA ALA A 359 35.74 -1.40 -4.49
C ALA A 359 36.58 -0.76 -3.36
N LEU A 360 36.16 -0.91 -2.10
CA LEU A 360 36.81 -0.28 -0.95
C LEU A 360 37.83 -1.19 -0.27
N PHE A 361 37.62 -2.51 -0.28
CA PHE A 361 38.45 -3.47 0.47
C PHE A 361 39.03 -4.60 -0.39
N ASP A 362 38.86 -4.54 -1.72
CA ASP A 362 39.28 -5.60 -2.64
C ASP A 362 38.67 -6.98 -2.26
N PHE A 363 37.50 -6.93 -1.63
CA PHE A 363 36.81 -8.09 -1.11
C PHE A 363 36.08 -8.80 -2.26
N GLN A 364 36.58 -9.94 -2.72
CA GLN A 364 36.09 -10.60 -3.92
C GLN A 364 34.86 -11.48 -3.64
N LEU A 365 33.66 -11.02 -4.01
CA LEU A 365 32.41 -11.80 -3.90
C LEU A 365 32.11 -12.64 -5.16
N ALA A 366 32.70 -12.29 -6.29
CA ALA A 366 32.52 -12.97 -7.57
C ALA A 366 33.86 -13.00 -8.34
N ARG A 367 34.21 -14.17 -8.87
CA ARG A 367 35.37 -14.35 -9.73
C ARG A 367 34.92 -14.42 -11.19
N CYS A 368 34.95 -13.28 -11.85
CA CYS A 368 34.65 -13.18 -13.28
C CYS A 368 35.37 -11.98 -13.90
N GLY A 369 35.74 -12.10 -15.16
CA GLY A 369 36.21 -11.00 -15.99
C GLY A 369 35.07 -10.13 -16.53
N PHE A 370 35.42 -8.98 -17.09
CA PHE A 370 34.48 -8.05 -17.69
C PHE A 370 33.63 -8.69 -18.80
N TRP A 371 34.26 -9.41 -19.74
CA TRP A 371 33.57 -10.02 -20.88
C TRP A 371 32.64 -11.16 -20.48
N GLU A 372 33.03 -11.97 -19.50
CA GLU A 372 32.15 -13.00 -18.94
C GLU A 372 30.89 -12.35 -18.37
N LEU A 373 31.06 -11.27 -17.60
CA LEU A 373 29.92 -10.52 -17.07
C LEU A 373 29.05 -9.93 -18.19
N MET A 374 29.63 -9.34 -19.24
CA MET A 374 28.85 -8.83 -20.38
C MET A 374 28.08 -9.92 -21.13
N ILE A 375 28.60 -11.15 -21.21
CA ILE A 375 27.93 -12.25 -21.90
C ILE A 375 26.82 -12.86 -21.05
N PHE A 376 27.03 -13.03 -19.74
CA PHE A 376 26.08 -13.71 -18.86
C PHE A 376 25.11 -12.76 -18.17
N TRP A 377 25.59 -11.66 -17.59
CA TRP A 377 24.77 -10.73 -16.81
C TRP A 377 23.95 -9.79 -17.68
N LEU A 378 24.55 -9.17 -18.71
CA LEU A 378 23.88 -8.10 -19.45
C LEU A 378 22.59 -8.57 -20.16
N PRO A 379 22.56 -9.71 -20.89
CA PRO A 379 21.33 -10.21 -21.50
C PRO A 379 20.26 -10.54 -20.46
N SER A 380 20.66 -11.18 -19.35
CA SER A 380 19.77 -11.51 -18.23
C SER A 380 19.15 -10.24 -17.62
N HIS A 381 19.97 -9.22 -17.36
CA HIS A 381 19.54 -7.95 -16.79
C HIS A 381 18.60 -7.17 -17.71
N LEU A 382 18.92 -7.09 -19.01
CA LEU A 382 18.09 -6.41 -20.01
C LEU A 382 16.75 -7.12 -20.21
N CYS A 383 16.76 -8.45 -20.36
CA CYS A 383 15.53 -9.23 -20.51
C CYS A 383 14.64 -9.11 -19.26
N SER A 384 15.22 -9.23 -18.06
CA SER A 384 14.49 -9.03 -16.80
C SER A 384 13.87 -7.64 -16.71
N SER A 385 14.63 -6.60 -17.04
CA SER A 385 14.13 -5.21 -17.05
C SER A 385 12.98 -5.01 -18.06
N MET A 386 13.05 -5.64 -19.23
CA MET A 386 11.97 -5.62 -20.22
C MET A 386 10.75 -6.41 -19.75
N SER A 387 10.95 -7.57 -19.12
CA SER A 387 9.85 -8.40 -18.62
C SER A 387 9.01 -7.69 -17.55
N MET A 388 9.66 -6.89 -16.70
CA MET A 388 8.97 -6.09 -15.68
C MET A 388 7.96 -5.12 -16.28
N ARG A 389 8.21 -4.58 -17.48
CA ARG A 389 7.26 -3.71 -18.20
C ARG A 389 5.98 -4.43 -18.63
N TYR A 390 6.00 -5.76 -18.73
CA TYR A 390 4.83 -6.58 -19.04
C TYR A 390 4.17 -7.19 -17.79
N LEU A 391 4.88 -7.19 -16.65
CA LEU A 391 4.37 -7.69 -15.37
C LEU A 391 3.57 -6.62 -14.66
N SER A 392 4.19 -5.44 -14.50
CA SER A 392 3.64 -4.31 -13.78
C SER A 392 2.95 -3.35 -14.73
N THR A 393 1.79 -2.83 -14.32
CA THR A 393 1.29 -1.54 -14.79
C THR A 393 2.24 -0.42 -14.38
N ASN A 394 2.01 0.81 -14.87
CA ASN A 394 2.79 1.97 -14.45
C ASN A 394 2.58 2.34 -12.96
N ILE A 395 1.89 1.52 -12.15
CA ILE A 395 1.78 1.69 -10.69
C ILE A 395 3.17 1.66 -10.01
N ARG A 396 4.05 0.75 -10.43
CA ARG A 396 5.37 0.56 -9.83
C ARG A 396 6.39 0.16 -10.88
N ASN A 397 7.59 0.75 -10.82
CA ASN A 397 8.72 0.28 -11.61
C ASN A 397 9.86 -0.25 -10.73
N MET A 398 10.87 -0.85 -11.38
CA MET A 398 12.03 -1.44 -10.71
C MET A 398 12.80 -0.40 -9.88
N ARG A 399 12.95 0.83 -10.40
CA ARG A 399 13.61 1.94 -9.70
C ARG A 399 12.92 2.24 -8.36
N TRP A 400 11.61 2.44 -8.36
CA TRP A 400 10.88 2.77 -7.13
C TRP A 400 10.80 1.61 -6.15
N SER A 401 10.72 0.37 -6.64
CA SER A 401 10.80 -0.81 -5.78
C SER A 401 12.11 -0.82 -5.00
N GLN A 402 13.22 -0.57 -5.70
CA GLN A 402 14.53 -0.48 -5.07
C GLN A 402 14.70 0.71 -4.13
N ILE A 403 14.11 1.87 -4.43
CA ILE A 403 14.13 3.04 -3.53
C ILE A 403 13.43 2.70 -2.21
N ILE A 404 12.24 2.10 -2.30
CA ILE A 404 11.45 1.69 -1.13
C ILE A 404 12.19 0.61 -0.32
N ASP A 405 12.75 -0.40 -0.98
CA ASP A 405 13.54 -1.44 -0.32
C ASP A 405 14.76 -0.82 0.38
N THR A 406 15.44 0.15 -0.25
CA THR A 406 16.59 0.84 0.34
C THR A 406 16.21 1.61 1.60
N ILE A 407 15.06 2.31 1.57
CA ILE A 407 14.53 3.09 2.70
C ILE A 407 14.21 2.21 3.91
N LEU A 408 13.64 1.03 3.67
CA LEU A 408 13.14 0.15 4.73
C LEU A 408 14.17 -0.88 5.20
N ALA A 409 15.16 -1.22 4.37
CA ALA A 409 16.09 -2.33 4.61
C ALA A 409 16.75 -2.31 6.00
N PRO A 410 17.34 -1.18 6.48
CA PRO A 410 18.01 -1.17 7.78
C PRO A 410 17.10 -1.54 8.96
N TYR A 411 15.78 -1.37 8.81
CA TYR A 411 14.82 -1.54 9.91
C TYR A 411 14.05 -2.85 9.87
N LEU A 412 13.98 -3.50 8.70
CA LEU A 412 13.22 -4.74 8.53
C LEU A 412 14.06 -6.01 8.61
N ILE A 413 15.37 -5.94 8.30
CA ILE A 413 16.25 -7.12 8.26
C ILE A 413 16.24 -7.89 9.59
N PHE A 414 16.49 -7.20 10.70
CA PHE A 414 16.60 -7.86 12.00
C PHE A 414 15.26 -8.45 12.48
N PRO A 415 14.12 -7.72 12.43
CA PRO A 415 12.82 -8.32 12.75
C PRO A 415 12.43 -9.53 11.88
N VAL A 416 12.71 -9.48 10.57
CA VAL A 416 12.47 -10.60 9.65
C VAL A 416 13.32 -11.82 10.00
N LEU A 417 14.61 -11.60 10.28
CA LEU A 417 15.53 -12.66 10.71
C LEU A 417 15.04 -13.33 12.00
N LEU A 418 14.70 -12.54 13.02
CA LEU A 418 14.22 -13.06 14.31
C LEU A 418 12.98 -13.95 14.16
N GLU A 419 11.99 -13.51 13.37
CA GLU A 419 10.77 -14.28 13.18
C GLU A 419 11.02 -15.58 12.40
N SER A 420 11.90 -15.51 11.39
CA SER A 420 12.28 -16.66 10.55
C SER A 420 12.96 -17.76 11.36
N ILE A 421 13.74 -17.42 12.40
CA ILE A 421 14.38 -18.39 13.30
C ILE A 421 13.49 -18.83 14.47
N GLY A 422 12.22 -18.40 14.53
CA GLY A 422 11.27 -18.83 15.56
C GLY A 422 11.13 -17.92 16.77
N ILE A 423 11.84 -16.79 16.83
CA ILE A 423 11.68 -15.82 17.91
C ILE A 423 10.48 -14.94 17.57
N GLN A 424 9.32 -15.32 18.11
CA GLN A 424 8.04 -14.67 17.86
C GLN A 424 7.89 -13.34 18.59
N GLN A 425 7.19 -12.37 17.99
CA GLN A 425 6.77 -11.19 18.73
C GLN A 425 5.60 -11.56 19.63
N LYS A 426 5.80 -11.49 20.95
CA LYS A 426 4.74 -11.83 21.90
C LYS A 426 3.73 -10.69 22.11
N THR A 427 4.09 -9.45 21.80
CA THR A 427 3.27 -8.27 22.12
C THR A 427 2.86 -7.49 20.87
N PHE A 428 1.55 -7.29 20.76
CA PHE A 428 0.91 -6.41 19.78
C PHE A 428 0.82 -4.99 20.36
N LYS A 429 1.26 -3.99 19.60
CA LYS A 429 0.99 -2.57 19.90
C LYS A 429 0.27 -1.96 18.71
N VAL A 430 -0.92 -1.43 18.97
CA VAL A 430 -1.79 -0.83 17.95
C VAL A 430 -1.09 0.33 17.27
N THR A 431 -1.25 0.44 15.95
CA THR A 431 -0.73 1.58 15.20
C THR A 431 -1.54 2.81 15.60
N GLU A 432 -0.89 3.85 16.11
CA GLU A 432 -1.57 5.13 16.31
C GLU A 432 -1.98 5.70 14.95
N LYS A 433 -3.30 5.78 14.71
CA LYS A 433 -3.89 6.48 13.55
C LYS A 433 -4.01 8.00 13.76
N LYS A 434 -3.65 8.49 14.95
CA LYS A 434 -3.60 9.93 15.27
C LYS A 434 -2.29 10.55 14.79
N LYS A 435 -2.39 11.77 14.26
CA LYS A 435 -1.24 12.61 13.91
C LYS A 435 -0.63 13.21 15.17
N ALA A 436 0.32 12.50 15.79
CA ALA A 436 0.93 12.88 17.06
C ALA A 436 2.01 13.99 16.94
N SER A 437 2.54 14.25 15.74
CA SER A 437 3.58 15.27 15.53
C SER A 437 3.45 15.93 14.17
N ASN A 438 3.86 17.20 14.09
CA ASN A 438 3.98 17.93 12.83
C ASN A 438 5.17 17.46 11.99
N LYS A 439 6.22 16.92 12.63
CA LYS A 439 7.39 16.34 11.96
C LYS A 439 7.14 14.87 11.63
N THR A 440 7.39 14.50 10.37
CA THR A 440 7.17 13.12 9.91
C THR A 440 8.27 12.15 10.34
N THR A 441 9.45 12.63 10.72
CA THR A 441 10.66 11.80 10.93
C THR A 441 11.54 12.29 12.09
N SER A 442 12.56 11.48 12.43
CA SER A 442 13.61 11.79 13.39
C SER A 442 14.99 11.66 12.73
N PHE A 443 15.95 12.47 13.16
CA PHE A 443 17.32 12.50 12.63
C PHE A 443 18.02 11.14 12.66
N TRP A 444 17.76 10.33 13.70
CA TRP A 444 18.39 9.01 13.88
C TRP A 444 18.14 8.04 12.71
N TYR A 445 17.03 8.19 11.98
CA TYR A 445 16.73 7.33 10.82
C TYR A 445 17.59 7.65 9.58
N ILE A 446 18.33 8.75 9.58
CA ILE A 446 19.24 9.12 8.49
C ILE A 446 20.55 8.33 8.59
N LEU A 447 21.03 8.05 9.81
CA LEU A 447 22.37 7.50 10.07
C LEU A 447 22.74 6.26 9.25
N PRO A 448 21.93 5.18 9.18
CA PRO A 448 22.32 3.99 8.42
C PRO A 448 22.50 4.29 6.92
N HIS A 449 21.64 5.15 6.36
CA HIS A 449 21.73 5.55 4.95
C HIS A 449 22.92 6.48 4.71
N GLY A 450 23.16 7.44 5.62
CA GLY A 450 24.31 8.34 5.56
C GLY A 450 25.64 7.61 5.61
N ALA A 451 25.76 6.60 6.48
CA ALA A 451 26.95 5.75 6.55
C ALA A 451 27.21 5.01 5.23
N LEU A 452 26.17 4.43 4.61
CA LEU A 452 26.28 3.76 3.32
C LEU A 452 26.65 4.72 2.17
N ILE A 453 26.19 5.98 2.21
CA ILE A 453 26.61 7.03 1.25
C ILE A 453 28.10 7.32 1.40
N VAL A 454 28.58 7.56 2.62
CA VAL A 454 30.00 7.84 2.88
C VAL A 454 30.87 6.67 2.39
N LEU A 455 30.48 5.43 2.70
CA LEU A 455 31.17 4.24 2.23
C LEU A 455 31.16 4.11 0.70
N SER A 456 30.02 4.40 0.06
CA SER A 456 29.90 4.37 -1.41
C SER A 456 30.79 5.42 -2.08
N ILE A 457 30.84 6.64 -1.54
CA ILE A 457 31.71 7.71 -2.06
C ILE A 457 33.19 7.33 -1.88
N ALA A 458 33.57 6.85 -0.69
CA ALA A 458 34.93 6.38 -0.43
C ALA A 458 35.32 5.23 -1.38
N ALA A 459 34.40 4.30 -1.63
CA ALA A 459 34.58 3.20 -2.56
C ALA A 459 34.80 3.71 -4.00
N ILE A 460 33.99 4.66 -4.48
CA ILE A 460 34.16 5.26 -5.82
C ILE A 460 35.53 5.95 -5.92
N ILE A 461 35.89 6.78 -4.95
CA ILE A 461 37.17 7.53 -4.97
C ILE A 461 38.35 6.56 -5.01
N ARG A 462 38.39 5.57 -4.12
CA ARG A 462 39.46 4.57 -4.09
C ARG A 462 39.52 3.79 -5.40
N TYR A 463 38.36 3.34 -5.90
CA TYR A 463 38.30 2.44 -7.04
C TYR A 463 38.62 3.10 -8.38
N VAL A 464 38.41 4.42 -8.51
CA VAL A 464 38.77 5.20 -9.71
C VAL A 464 40.22 5.69 -9.67
N LYS A 465 40.77 5.93 -8.48
CA LYS A 465 42.12 6.51 -8.32
C LYS A 465 43.17 5.70 -9.09
N GLY A 466 43.88 6.38 -10.00
CA GLY A 466 44.95 5.78 -10.81
C GLY A 466 44.49 4.95 -12.01
N LYS A 467 43.18 4.87 -12.29
CA LYS A 467 42.65 4.18 -13.48
C LYS A 467 42.39 5.14 -14.63
N TYR A 468 42.89 4.79 -15.81
CA TYR A 468 42.71 5.53 -17.06
C TYR A 468 42.49 4.56 -18.23
N GLY A 469 41.93 5.06 -19.34
CA GLY A 469 41.72 4.27 -20.57
C GLY A 469 40.91 2.98 -20.33
N MET A 470 41.42 1.84 -20.82
CA MET A 470 40.74 0.54 -20.73
C MET A 470 40.48 0.07 -19.30
N ALA A 471 41.27 0.51 -18.31
CA ALA A 471 41.05 0.16 -16.91
C ALA A 471 39.73 0.75 -16.38
N LEU A 472 39.29 1.90 -16.89
CA LEU A 472 37.98 2.47 -16.57
C LEU A 472 36.84 1.69 -17.22
N LEU A 473 37.03 1.23 -18.46
CA LEU A 473 36.04 0.38 -19.15
C LEU A 473 35.78 -0.91 -18.36
N PHE A 474 36.83 -1.62 -17.95
CA PHE A 474 36.68 -2.84 -17.13
C PHE A 474 36.12 -2.57 -15.73
N SER A 475 36.31 -1.35 -15.22
CA SER A 475 35.76 -0.92 -13.93
C SER A 475 34.30 -0.45 -14.01
N SER A 476 33.77 -0.23 -15.21
CA SER A 476 32.46 0.41 -15.44
C SER A 476 31.29 -0.30 -14.77
N VAL A 477 31.31 -1.63 -14.67
CA VAL A 477 30.21 -2.41 -14.08
C VAL A 477 30.07 -2.13 -12.58
N ILE A 478 31.18 -2.13 -11.84
CA ILE A 478 31.17 -1.83 -10.41
C ILE A 478 30.82 -0.36 -10.18
N LEU A 479 31.36 0.54 -11.00
CA LEU A 479 31.03 1.96 -10.95
C LEU A 479 29.53 2.22 -11.22
N PHE A 480 28.95 1.52 -12.20
CA PHE A 480 27.53 1.56 -12.49
C PHE A 480 26.71 1.20 -11.26
N TRP A 481 27.02 0.08 -10.59
CA TRP A 481 26.29 -0.33 -9.39
C TRP A 481 26.50 0.61 -8.20
N LEU A 482 27.72 1.13 -7.98
CA LEU A 482 27.97 2.12 -6.93
C LEU A 482 27.16 3.40 -7.15
N LEU A 483 27.16 3.94 -8.37
CA LEU A 483 26.40 5.15 -8.73
C LEU A 483 24.88 4.90 -8.65
N TYR A 484 24.43 3.76 -9.15
CA TYR A 484 23.03 3.38 -9.12
C TYR A 484 22.49 3.21 -7.69
N ASN A 485 23.27 2.58 -6.81
CA ASN A 485 22.95 2.46 -5.39
C ASN A 485 23.00 3.82 -4.66
N LEU A 486 23.96 4.68 -5.02
CA LEU A 486 24.09 6.02 -4.46
C LEU A 486 22.85 6.89 -4.74
N ILE A 487 22.24 6.74 -5.91
CA ILE A 487 20.96 7.39 -6.24
C ILE A 487 19.88 6.94 -5.22
N ALA A 488 19.66 5.63 -5.07
CA ALA A 488 18.64 5.13 -4.15
C ALA A 488 18.90 5.52 -2.68
N LEU A 489 20.16 5.52 -2.25
CA LEU A 489 20.56 5.99 -0.92
C LEU A 489 20.28 7.49 -0.73
N THR A 490 20.47 8.31 -1.76
CA THR A 490 20.14 9.74 -1.74
C THR A 490 18.64 9.95 -1.53
N TYR A 491 17.80 9.16 -2.22
CA TYR A 491 16.35 9.18 -1.97
C TYR A 491 16.02 8.75 -0.55
N ALA A 492 16.72 7.76 -0.01
CA ALA A 492 16.51 7.34 1.37
C ALA A 492 16.83 8.45 2.37
N VAL A 493 17.91 9.21 2.16
CA VAL A 493 18.20 10.40 2.97
C VAL A 493 17.12 11.47 2.79
N PHE A 494 16.70 11.78 1.56
CA PHE A 494 15.61 12.74 1.31
C PHE A 494 14.31 12.35 2.00
N PHE A 495 13.94 11.07 1.93
CA PHE A 495 12.79 10.54 2.64
C PHE A 495 12.93 10.74 4.16
N MET A 496 14.11 10.45 4.71
CA MET A 496 14.38 10.54 6.15
C MET A 496 14.61 11.96 6.68
N LEU A 497 14.86 12.95 5.82
CA LEU A 497 14.81 14.38 6.18
C LEU A 497 13.38 14.83 6.51
N GLY A 498 12.38 14.16 5.93
CA GLY A 498 10.97 14.41 6.19
C GLY A 498 10.49 15.78 5.73
N ARG A 499 9.30 16.15 6.22
CA ARG A 499 8.63 17.42 5.93
C ARG A 499 7.62 17.73 7.04
N ASP A 500 7.36 19.00 7.29
CA ASP A 500 6.33 19.44 8.23
C ASP A 500 4.94 19.41 7.58
N SER A 501 3.99 18.71 8.22
CA SER A 501 2.61 18.66 7.75
C SER A 501 1.74 19.63 8.54
N LYS A 502 1.44 20.79 7.94
CA LYS A 502 0.70 21.90 8.59
C LYS A 502 -0.83 21.71 8.63
N ARG A 503 -1.40 20.78 7.85
CA ARG A 503 -2.86 20.59 7.74
C ARG A 503 -3.36 19.57 8.76
N LYS A 504 -4.54 19.81 9.33
CA LYS A 504 -5.21 18.86 10.23
C LYS A 504 -6.05 17.84 9.46
N PHE A 505 -6.74 18.30 8.42
CA PHE A 505 -7.56 17.48 7.53
C PHE A 505 -6.98 17.47 6.13
N GLU A 506 -7.14 16.33 5.47
CA GLU A 506 -6.73 16.16 4.08
C GLU A 506 -7.76 16.83 3.17
N ARG A 507 -7.25 17.41 2.08
CA ARG A 507 -8.06 18.04 1.05
C ARG A 507 -8.08 17.15 -0.18
N ILE A 508 -9.28 16.86 -0.65
CA ILE A 508 -9.56 15.98 -1.77
C ILE A 508 -10.10 16.86 -2.90
N MET A 509 -9.58 16.69 -4.10
CA MET A 509 -10.13 17.39 -5.26
C MET A 509 -11.55 16.88 -5.51
N ALA A 510 -12.50 17.80 -5.59
CA ALA A 510 -13.90 17.49 -5.82
C ALA A 510 -14.49 18.56 -6.72
N LYS A 511 -15.35 18.14 -7.62
CA LYS A 511 -16.00 18.97 -8.65
C LYS A 511 -17.50 18.79 -8.50
N GLU A 512 -18.06 19.51 -7.55
CA GLU A 512 -19.47 19.49 -7.20
C GLU A 512 -20.07 20.87 -7.42
N ASN A 513 -21.35 20.91 -7.76
CA ASN A 513 -22.05 22.17 -7.92
C ASN A 513 -22.22 22.82 -6.55
N VAL A 514 -21.90 24.11 -6.47
CA VAL A 514 -22.13 24.91 -5.26
C VAL A 514 -23.05 26.08 -5.54
N LYS A 515 -23.93 26.37 -4.58
CA LYS A 515 -24.70 27.60 -4.51
C LYS A 515 -24.29 28.36 -3.27
N ILE A 516 -23.93 29.62 -3.43
CA ILE A 516 -23.38 30.45 -2.37
C ILE A 516 -24.29 31.66 -2.19
N CYS A 517 -24.72 31.91 -0.97
CA CYS A 517 -25.51 33.09 -0.62
C CYS A 517 -24.64 34.06 0.18
N VAL A 518 -24.28 35.16 -0.46
CA VAL A 518 -23.51 36.26 0.15
C VAL A 518 -24.35 37.53 0.02
N HIS A 519 -24.54 38.25 1.13
CA HIS A 519 -25.39 39.44 1.20
C HIS A 519 -26.82 39.23 0.62
N GLY A 520 -27.38 38.03 0.76
CA GLY A 520 -28.72 37.68 0.24
C GLY A 520 -28.78 37.33 -1.25
N ASN A 521 -27.65 37.39 -1.98
CA ASN A 521 -27.59 37.05 -3.39
C ASN A 521 -26.98 35.66 -3.60
N TRP A 522 -27.70 34.82 -4.36
CA TRP A 522 -27.22 33.51 -4.74
C TRP A 522 -26.35 33.56 -5.99
N GLN A 523 -25.20 32.88 -5.93
CA GLN A 523 -24.35 32.62 -7.08
C GLN A 523 -24.02 31.14 -7.17
N GLU A 524 -23.92 30.64 -8.40
CA GLU A 524 -23.52 29.28 -8.70
C GLU A 524 -22.02 29.22 -8.99
N GLY A 525 -21.40 28.09 -8.63
CA GLY A 525 -20.00 27.81 -8.89
C GLY A 525 -19.72 26.32 -8.80
N GLU A 526 -18.44 25.98 -8.79
CA GLU A 526 -17.98 24.59 -8.69
C GLU A 526 -16.96 24.47 -7.55
N THR A 527 -17.01 23.40 -6.77
CA THR A 527 -15.91 23.10 -5.84
C THR A 527 -14.62 22.83 -6.61
N PHE A 528 -13.49 23.16 -5.99
CA PHE A 528 -12.16 22.77 -6.45
C PHE A 528 -11.56 21.69 -5.55
N ASP A 529 -11.60 21.91 -4.23
CA ASP A 529 -11.18 20.94 -3.24
C ASP A 529 -12.05 21.01 -1.98
N VAL A 530 -12.21 19.87 -1.32
CA VAL A 530 -13.04 19.71 -0.12
C VAL A 530 -12.27 18.98 0.98
N SER A 531 -12.57 19.30 2.21
CA SER A 531 -12.08 18.65 3.43
C SER A 531 -13.14 18.76 4.51
N GLU A 532 -13.00 18.00 5.59
CA GLU A 532 -14.00 17.98 6.66
C GLU A 532 -14.39 19.37 7.18
N ASN A 533 -13.43 20.32 7.23
CA ASN A 533 -13.64 21.66 7.78
C ASN A 533 -13.33 22.79 6.80
N GLY A 534 -13.11 22.49 5.53
CA GLY A 534 -12.67 23.50 4.57
C GLY A 534 -13.09 23.16 3.16
N ILE A 535 -13.41 24.19 2.41
CA ILE A 535 -13.83 24.12 1.02
C ILE A 535 -13.06 25.15 0.21
N ALA A 536 -12.74 24.79 -1.02
CA ALA A 536 -12.35 25.73 -2.05
C ALA A 536 -13.30 25.60 -3.22
N PHE A 537 -13.65 26.72 -3.83
CA PHE A 537 -14.58 26.77 -4.95
C PHE A 537 -14.20 27.89 -5.93
N LEU A 538 -14.69 27.77 -7.16
CA LEU A 538 -14.47 28.68 -8.26
C LEU A 538 -15.78 29.41 -8.58
N LEU A 539 -15.68 30.72 -8.78
CA LEU A 539 -16.78 31.57 -9.28
C LEU A 539 -16.33 32.38 -10.49
N ASP A 540 -17.24 32.57 -11.44
CA ASP A 540 -16.99 33.38 -12.63
C ASP A 540 -16.94 34.88 -12.31
N LYS A 541 -17.72 35.30 -11.31
CA LYS A 541 -17.83 36.70 -10.90
C LYS A 541 -17.14 36.92 -9.57
N TYR A 542 -16.44 38.04 -9.47
CA TYR A 542 -15.85 38.48 -8.21
C TYR A 542 -16.94 38.93 -7.24
N ILE A 543 -16.96 38.33 -6.06
CA ILE A 543 -17.70 38.78 -4.90
C ILE A 543 -16.69 39.32 -3.87
N PRO A 544 -16.77 40.61 -3.48
CA PRO A 544 -15.98 41.13 -2.38
C PRO A 544 -16.47 40.53 -1.06
N MET A 545 -15.55 39.95 -0.28
CA MET A 545 -15.80 39.44 1.07
C MET A 545 -14.63 39.80 1.98
N GLU A 546 -14.91 40.11 3.24
CA GLU A 546 -13.90 40.35 4.27
C GLU A 546 -13.48 39.04 4.94
N LYS A 547 -12.20 38.93 5.31
CA LYS A 547 -11.70 37.72 5.98
C LYS A 547 -12.44 37.50 7.30
N GLY A 548 -13.03 36.32 7.47
CA GLY A 548 -13.88 35.99 8.62
C GLY A 548 -15.38 36.25 8.38
N GLU A 549 -15.77 36.80 7.22
CA GLU A 549 -17.17 37.01 6.87
C GLU A 549 -17.88 35.66 6.70
N GLU A 550 -19.03 35.53 7.35
CA GLU A 550 -19.86 34.33 7.30
C GLU A 550 -20.85 34.38 6.13
N PHE A 551 -21.01 33.25 5.46
CA PHE A 551 -21.95 33.08 4.37
C PHE A 551 -22.51 31.66 4.32
N LEU A 552 -23.54 31.45 3.51
CA LEU A 552 -24.12 30.13 3.31
C LEU A 552 -23.59 29.52 2.02
N ILE A 553 -23.22 28.24 2.09
CA ILE A 553 -22.87 27.45 0.92
C ILE A 553 -23.63 26.13 0.94
N VAL A 554 -24.25 25.84 -0.19
CA VAL A 554 -24.98 24.61 -0.44
C VAL A 554 -24.16 23.82 -1.45
N VAL A 555 -23.76 22.60 -1.08
CA VAL A 555 -23.02 21.72 -1.97
C VAL A 555 -23.97 20.61 -2.45
N GLN A 556 -24.15 20.53 -3.76
CA GLN A 556 -24.96 19.53 -4.42
C GLN A 556 -24.05 18.56 -5.19
N GLY A 557 -23.91 17.35 -4.65
CA GLY A 557 -23.33 16.22 -5.36
C GLY A 557 -24.39 15.42 -6.11
N ASN A 558 -23.94 14.38 -6.82
CA ASN A 558 -24.82 13.51 -7.61
C ASN A 558 -25.95 12.87 -6.78
N ASP A 559 -25.63 12.41 -5.56
CA ASP A 559 -26.57 11.70 -4.69
C ASP A 559 -26.77 12.38 -3.33
N TYR A 560 -26.03 13.46 -3.07
CA TYR A 560 -25.89 14.04 -1.73
C TYR A 560 -26.07 15.55 -1.77
N HIS A 561 -26.65 16.07 -0.69
CA HIS A 561 -26.91 17.48 -0.51
C HIS A 561 -26.47 17.92 0.88
N ALA A 562 -25.65 18.97 0.97
CA ALA A 562 -25.15 19.47 2.25
C ALA A 562 -25.28 21.00 2.36
N ASP A 563 -25.99 21.44 3.40
CA ASP A 563 -26.09 22.84 3.78
C ASP A 563 -25.02 23.19 4.81
N LEU A 564 -24.13 24.11 4.44
CA LEU A 564 -22.98 24.49 5.25
C LEU A 564 -23.00 25.98 5.57
N LYS A 565 -22.58 26.32 6.79
CA LYS A 565 -22.11 27.65 7.13
C LYS A 565 -20.63 27.75 6.76
N ALA A 566 -20.25 28.81 6.08
CA ALA A 566 -18.90 29.02 5.62
C ALA A 566 -18.34 30.33 6.18
N GLU A 567 -17.05 30.36 6.46
CA GLU A 567 -16.32 31.56 6.87
C GLU A 567 -15.19 31.82 5.86
N PHE A 568 -15.18 33.01 5.28
CA PHE A 568 -14.25 33.35 4.19
C PHE A 568 -12.80 33.49 4.68
N VAL A 569 -11.85 32.86 3.98
CA VAL A 569 -10.42 32.92 4.32
C VAL A 569 -9.64 33.80 3.35
N TYR A 570 -9.71 33.53 2.05
CA TYR A 570 -9.07 34.34 1.02
C TYR A 570 -9.63 34.07 -0.38
N VAL A 571 -9.43 35.02 -1.28
CA VAL A 571 -9.72 34.91 -2.72
C VAL A 571 -8.45 35.12 -3.54
N LYS A 572 -8.33 34.42 -4.66
CA LYS A 572 -7.25 34.59 -5.63
C LYS A 572 -7.82 34.56 -7.04
N GLN A 573 -7.48 35.56 -7.85
CA GLN A 573 -7.81 35.55 -9.27
C GLN A 573 -6.96 34.49 -10.00
N THR A 574 -7.63 33.62 -10.74
CA THR A 574 -7.02 32.70 -11.71
C THR A 574 -7.31 33.20 -13.13
N PRO A 575 -6.66 32.68 -14.18
CA PRO A 575 -6.90 33.14 -15.54
C PRO A 575 -8.36 33.02 -16.00
N GLU A 576 -9.10 32.04 -15.47
CA GLU A 576 -10.45 31.68 -15.95
C GLU A 576 -11.54 31.98 -14.91
N ALA A 577 -11.22 32.07 -13.62
CA ALA A 577 -12.20 32.24 -12.54
C ALA A 577 -11.59 32.85 -11.27
N PHE A 578 -12.42 33.13 -10.26
CA PHE A 578 -11.99 33.52 -8.92
C PHE A 578 -11.99 32.31 -7.98
N TYR A 579 -10.81 31.99 -7.43
CA TYR A 579 -10.63 30.92 -6.45
C TYR A 579 -10.90 31.44 -5.04
N TYR A 580 -11.92 30.92 -4.39
CA TYR A 580 -12.27 31.22 -3.01
C TYR A 580 -11.89 30.05 -2.10
N ALA A 581 -11.37 30.37 -0.92
CA ALA A 581 -11.15 29.42 0.16
C ALA A 581 -11.95 29.83 1.39
N ALA A 582 -12.67 28.86 1.96
CA ALA A 582 -13.47 29.05 3.16
C ALA A 582 -13.30 27.87 4.14
N THR A 583 -13.50 28.12 5.42
CA THR A 583 -13.77 27.08 6.42
C THR A 583 -15.27 26.77 6.41
N VAL A 584 -15.65 25.52 6.67
CA VAL A 584 -17.06 25.12 6.66
C VAL A 584 -17.45 24.35 7.91
N THR A 585 -18.68 24.58 8.35
CA THR A 585 -19.34 23.82 9.41
C THR A 585 -20.74 23.44 8.93
N PRO A 586 -21.12 22.16 8.97
CA PRO A 586 -22.48 21.73 8.62
C PRO A 586 -23.53 22.38 9.52
N LYS A 587 -24.69 22.74 8.96
CA LYS A 587 -25.80 23.32 9.73
C LYS A 587 -26.50 22.32 10.65
N GLU A 588 -26.66 21.10 10.16
CA GLU A 588 -27.46 20.04 10.78
C GLU A 588 -26.73 18.69 10.66
N GLU A 589 -27.13 17.71 11.46
CA GLU A 589 -26.52 16.37 11.46
C GLU A 589 -26.65 15.69 10.08
N THR A 590 -27.81 15.79 9.42
CA THR A 590 -28.04 15.27 8.07
C THR A 590 -27.09 15.88 7.03
N SER A 591 -26.88 17.20 7.12
CA SER A 591 -25.90 17.90 6.30
C SER A 591 -24.48 17.45 6.59
N PHE A 592 -24.13 17.12 7.85
CA PHE A 592 -22.82 16.57 8.18
C PHE A 592 -22.62 15.16 7.62
N GLN A 593 -23.63 14.29 7.75
CA GLN A 593 -23.62 12.94 7.18
C GLN A 593 -23.43 12.97 5.67
N ASN A 594 -24.22 13.78 4.96
CA ASN A 594 -24.11 13.98 3.52
C ASN A 594 -22.79 14.64 3.13
N TRP A 595 -22.27 15.58 3.91
CA TRP A 595 -20.97 16.21 3.66
C TRP A 595 -19.83 15.19 3.70
N MET A 596 -19.86 14.24 4.64
CA MET A 596 -18.88 13.16 4.68
C MET A 596 -18.98 12.26 3.43
N GLN A 597 -20.19 11.99 2.92
CA GLN A 597 -20.36 11.24 1.68
C GLN A 597 -19.84 12.02 0.47
N ILE A 598 -20.14 13.32 0.38
CA ILE A 598 -19.58 14.18 -0.66
C ILE A 598 -18.05 14.11 -0.66
N ILE A 599 -17.40 14.11 0.51
CA ILE A 599 -15.94 14.02 0.57
C ILE A 599 -15.44 12.63 0.15
N HIS A 600 -16.03 11.55 0.67
CA HIS A 600 -15.41 10.22 0.66
C HIS A 600 -16.01 9.19 -0.29
N ASP A 601 -17.27 9.32 -0.69
CA ASP A 601 -17.93 8.40 -1.63
C ASP A 601 -17.54 8.73 -3.08
N ARG A 602 -16.24 8.69 -3.35
CA ARG A 602 -15.64 8.99 -4.65
C ARG A 602 -14.31 8.27 -4.82
N GLU A 603 -13.84 8.26 -6.05
CA GLU A 603 -12.43 7.94 -6.29
C GLU A 603 -11.56 9.15 -5.97
N HIS A 604 -10.56 8.94 -5.12
CA HIS A 604 -9.66 10.00 -4.67
C HIS A 604 -8.69 10.42 -5.78
N SER A 605 -8.31 11.70 -5.77
CA SER A 605 -7.52 12.35 -6.82
C SER A 605 -6.02 12.06 -6.80
N LEU A 606 -5.57 11.10 -6.00
CA LEU A 606 -4.15 10.74 -5.94
C LEU A 606 -3.73 9.99 -7.22
N PRO A 607 -2.44 10.09 -7.63
CA PRO A 607 -1.95 9.43 -8.82
C PRO A 607 -2.19 7.92 -8.75
N LYS A 608 -2.75 7.36 -9.83
CA LYS A 608 -2.97 5.91 -9.95
C LYS A 608 -1.83 5.21 -10.68
N GLU A 609 -1.08 5.95 -11.48
CA GLU A 609 0.06 5.48 -12.28
C GLU A 609 1.16 6.52 -12.23
N MET A 610 2.39 6.07 -12.45
CA MET A 610 3.55 6.93 -12.65
C MET A 610 3.64 7.43 -14.10
N ASP A 611 4.22 8.61 -14.28
CA ASP A 611 4.67 9.07 -15.60
C ASP A 611 5.91 8.25 -16.05
N PRO A 612 5.83 7.50 -17.17
CA PRO A 612 6.96 6.70 -17.67
C PRO A 612 8.14 7.55 -18.18
N TRP A 613 7.94 8.84 -18.44
CA TRP A 613 8.97 9.75 -18.96
C TRP A 613 9.73 10.48 -17.87
N MET A 614 9.27 10.40 -16.62
CA MET A 614 9.90 11.08 -15.49
C MET A 614 11.27 10.48 -15.17
N THR A 615 12.32 11.30 -15.30
CA THR A 615 13.68 10.86 -15.09
C THR A 615 14.11 10.97 -13.62
N VAL A 616 15.21 10.28 -13.27
CA VAL A 616 15.85 10.44 -11.95
C VAL A 616 16.27 11.89 -11.70
N TYR A 617 16.74 12.57 -12.75
CA TYR A 617 17.18 13.95 -12.67
C TYR A 617 16.02 14.87 -12.32
N ASP A 618 14.88 14.74 -13.00
CA ASP A 618 13.69 15.56 -12.76
C ASP A 618 13.22 15.43 -11.30
N ASP A 619 13.13 14.20 -10.81
CA ASP A 619 12.71 13.90 -9.45
C ASP A 619 13.70 14.47 -8.39
N VAL A 620 15.01 14.27 -8.58
CA VAL A 620 16.04 14.78 -7.65
C VAL A 620 16.04 16.31 -7.64
N CYS A 621 16.02 16.94 -8.82
CA CYS A 621 15.97 18.40 -8.94
C CYS A 621 14.69 18.97 -8.33
N ARG A 622 13.54 18.31 -8.51
CA ARG A 622 12.27 18.69 -7.86
C ARG A 622 12.42 18.64 -6.34
N ASN A 623 12.92 17.54 -5.80
CA ASN A 623 13.10 17.34 -4.36
C ASN A 623 13.98 18.44 -3.74
N ILE A 624 15.13 18.71 -4.35
CA ILE A 624 16.06 19.76 -3.91
C ILE A 624 15.40 21.14 -3.98
N ARG A 625 14.80 21.48 -5.13
CA ARG A 625 14.14 22.78 -5.35
C ARG A 625 13.02 23.03 -4.34
N MET A 626 12.20 22.02 -4.07
CA MET A 626 11.09 22.13 -3.14
C MET A 626 11.56 22.28 -1.69
N ARG A 627 12.62 21.58 -1.28
CA ARG A 627 13.23 21.77 0.04
C ARG A 627 13.81 23.17 0.22
N ILE A 628 14.52 23.68 -0.78
CA ILE A 628 15.06 25.07 -0.75
C ILE A 628 13.92 26.08 -0.62
N ARG A 629 12.83 25.91 -1.39
CA ARG A 629 11.64 26.78 -1.29
C ARG A 629 10.98 26.70 0.09
N SER A 630 10.86 25.50 0.65
CA SER A 630 10.27 25.30 1.98
C SER A 630 11.12 25.94 3.08
N ALA A 631 12.45 25.85 2.98
CA ALA A 631 13.37 26.49 3.93
C ALA A 631 13.26 28.02 3.88
N ARG A 632 13.16 28.60 2.67
CA ARG A 632 12.97 30.06 2.50
C ARG A 632 11.65 30.56 3.09
N LYS A 633 10.57 29.80 2.94
CA LYS A 633 9.24 30.11 3.52
C LYS A 633 9.13 29.87 5.03
N GLY A 634 10.10 29.20 5.65
CA GLY A 634 10.15 29.02 7.10
C GLY A 634 10.90 30.15 7.83
N ASN A 635 11.67 30.95 7.08
CA ASN A 635 12.41 32.12 7.58
C ASN A 635 11.68 33.45 7.29
N GLN A 636 10.47 33.37 6.75
CA GLN A 636 9.48 34.46 6.61
C GLN A 636 8.27 34.08 7.44
#